data_AF-A0A109W5J4-F1
#
_entry.id   AF-A0A109W5J4-F1
#
_cell.length_a   1.000
_cell.length_b   1.000
_cell.length_c   1.000
_cell.angle_alpha   90.00
_cell.angle_beta   90.00
_cell.angle_gamma   90.00
#
_symmetry.space_group_name_H-M   'P 1'
#
loop_
_entity.id
_entity.type
_entity.pdbx_description
1 polymer ?
#
loop_
_entity_poly.entity_id
_entity_poly.type
_entity_poly.pdbx_seq_one_letter_code
_entity_poly.pdbx_strand_id
1 'polypeptide(L)'
;MSNFIYTILALGLSAAILYGIHLMNSPKTAIKGNRLGAAAMGLAIIITLWKDGTLSMTGIWVSMLIGSGLGLWMAARVKMIQMPQMVALLNGLGGAASALVALLVLTDSGAPTVFTKMTAGLALSIGAITLSGSLIAAGKLHQVLNSRPIVFNRHSALCTGTIVFLLLILFLIMTSSSETPVFYTVVMLLVSLGFGVLFTVRVGGADMPITISLLNSLSGVAGAIAGMSINDALLVAVGGIVGASGLLLTQIMCRAMNRSLMDILLGKTTMATSASKPASMSTTAAPAAPPEEKPSEDSLAKRLAQAKNVVIIPGYGMALAQAQHKVRDLADALEKRGASVSYAIHPVAGRMPGHMNVLLAEADVDYEKLMEMDAANEALQKADLAIVVGANDVINPAARHAEGTPIYGMPVLIADDAKHVIICNFDTKPGYAGVENPLYTSDKATLLLGDANDTVQSLLTTLASADSAASTSASTGGTDIGPLLAQAKNVVIIPGYGMALAQAQHKVRDLADALEKRGANVAYAIHPVAGRMPGHMNVLLAEADVDYEKLMEMDASNEALQKADLAVIVGANDVVNPAARHAEGTPIYGMPVLMADAAKHVIICNFDTKPGYAGVENPLYTSDKTTLLLGDANDTVQSLLTTLASADSAASTSASTGGTDIGPLLAQAKNVVIIPGYGMALAQAQHKVRGLADALEKRGANVAYAIHPVAGRMPGHMNVLLAEADVDYEKLMEMDASNEALQKADLAIIVGANDVVNPAARHAEGTPIYGMPVLMADAAKHVIVCNFDTKPGYAGVENPLYTSDKTTLLLGDANDTVQSLLTTLASADSAASTSASTGGTDIGPLLAQAKNVVIIPGYGMALAQAQHKVRDLADALEKRGANVAYAIHPVAGRMPGHMNVLLAEADVDYEKLMEMDASNEALQKADLAVIVGANDVVNPAARHAEGTPIYGMPVLMADAAKHVIICNFDTKPGYAGVENPLYTSDKTTLLLGDANDTVSRLVGLVRENS
;
A
#
# COMPACT_ATOMS: atom_id res chain seq x y z
N MET A 1 -49.16 -22.81 7.70
CA MET A 1 -48.89 -23.52 6.42
C MET A 1 -48.98 -25.03 6.68
N SER A 2 -49.42 -25.87 5.72
CA SER A 2 -49.44 -27.32 5.94
C SER A 2 -48.02 -27.90 5.86
N ASN A 3 -47.74 -28.96 6.64
CA ASN A 3 -46.43 -29.64 6.61
C ASN A 3 -46.07 -30.14 5.20
N PHE A 4 -47.05 -30.58 4.42
CA PHE A 4 -46.84 -31.01 3.03
C PHE A 4 -46.31 -29.88 2.15
N ILE A 5 -46.91 -28.68 2.22
CA ILE A 5 -46.46 -27.51 1.46
C ILE A 5 -45.07 -27.07 1.93
N TYR A 6 -44.84 -27.05 3.25
CA TYR A 6 -43.52 -26.72 3.80
C TYR A 6 -42.42 -27.64 3.26
N THR A 7 -42.64 -28.96 3.27
CA THR A 7 -41.65 -29.93 2.78
C THR A 7 -41.34 -29.76 1.30
N ILE A 8 -42.34 -29.44 0.46
CA ILE A 8 -42.11 -29.15 -0.96
C ILE A 8 -41.26 -27.90 -1.15
N LEU A 9 -41.60 -26.82 -0.43
CA LEU A 9 -40.81 -25.59 -0.47
C LEU A 9 -39.39 -25.82 0.05
N ALA A 10 -39.24 -26.56 1.14
CA ALA A 10 -37.94 -26.92 1.70
C ALA A 10 -37.08 -27.70 0.71
N LEU A 11 -37.67 -28.66 -0.02
CA LEU A 11 -36.96 -29.40 -1.07
C LEU A 11 -36.50 -28.47 -2.20
N GLY A 12 -37.38 -27.58 -2.68
CA GLY A 12 -37.06 -26.61 -3.72
C GLY A 12 -35.93 -25.66 -3.31
N LEU A 13 -35.98 -25.15 -2.07
CA LEU A 13 -34.94 -24.27 -1.51
C LEU A 13 -33.61 -25.01 -1.34
N SER A 14 -33.64 -26.26 -0.86
CA SER A 14 -32.44 -27.09 -0.71
C SER A 14 -31.78 -27.35 -2.07
N ALA A 15 -32.58 -27.63 -3.11
CA ALA A 15 -32.11 -27.79 -4.48
C ALA A 15 -31.53 -26.47 -5.04
N ALA A 16 -32.15 -25.33 -4.75
CA ALA A 16 -31.64 -24.02 -5.14
C ALA A 16 -30.30 -23.69 -4.47
N ILE A 17 -30.13 -24.01 -3.18
CA ILE A 17 -28.86 -23.85 -2.46
C ILE A 17 -27.78 -24.76 -3.07
N LEU A 18 -28.11 -26.04 -3.33
CA LEU A 18 -27.18 -26.99 -3.94
C LEU A 18 -26.75 -26.54 -5.35
N TYR A 19 -27.70 -26.05 -6.16
CA TYR A 19 -27.41 -25.51 -7.48
C TYR A 19 -26.60 -24.20 -7.40
N GLY A 20 -26.88 -23.35 -6.40
CA GLY A 20 -26.08 -22.18 -6.10
C GLY A 20 -24.61 -22.53 -5.83
N ILE A 21 -24.36 -23.56 -5.02
CA ILE A 21 -23.01 -24.10 -4.76
C ILE A 21 -22.36 -24.63 -6.04
N HIS A 22 -23.11 -25.38 -6.86
CA HIS A 22 -22.60 -25.85 -8.15
C HIS A 22 -22.16 -24.70 -9.07
N LEU A 23 -22.94 -23.61 -9.15
CA LEU A 23 -22.59 -22.42 -9.93
C LEU A 23 -21.35 -21.69 -9.38
N MET A 24 -21.00 -21.88 -8.11
CA MET A 24 -19.77 -21.30 -7.53
C MET A 24 -18.49 -22.03 -7.94
N ASN A 25 -18.57 -23.18 -8.63
CA ASN A 25 -17.39 -23.89 -9.13
C ASN A 25 -16.75 -23.25 -10.38
N SER A 26 -17.38 -22.25 -11.00
CA SER A 26 -16.80 -21.51 -12.13
C SER A 26 -16.80 -20.01 -11.86
N PRO A 27 -15.69 -19.29 -12.10
CA PRO A 27 -15.63 -17.83 -11.93
C PRO A 27 -16.74 -17.09 -12.68
N LYS A 28 -17.08 -17.53 -13.90
CA LYS A 28 -18.11 -16.90 -14.75
C LYS A 28 -19.52 -16.97 -14.15
N THR A 29 -19.81 -18.00 -13.35
CA THR A 29 -21.14 -18.22 -12.74
C THR A 29 -21.17 -17.97 -11.24
N ALA A 30 -20.02 -17.76 -10.59
CA ALA A 30 -19.90 -17.66 -9.13
C ALA A 30 -20.79 -16.57 -8.52
N ILE A 31 -20.86 -15.39 -9.14
CA ILE A 31 -21.72 -14.30 -8.67
C ILE A 31 -23.20 -14.69 -8.73
N LYS A 32 -23.62 -15.38 -9.80
CA LYS A 32 -25.01 -15.87 -9.94
C LYS A 32 -25.30 -16.94 -8.89
N GLY A 33 -24.36 -17.86 -8.66
CA GLY A 33 -24.45 -18.89 -7.63
C GLY A 33 -24.63 -18.31 -6.24
N ASN A 34 -23.80 -17.32 -5.88
CA ASN A 34 -23.88 -16.64 -4.59
C ASN A 34 -25.22 -15.89 -4.42
N ARG A 35 -25.67 -15.15 -5.44
CA ARG A 35 -26.98 -14.46 -5.41
C ARG A 35 -28.14 -15.43 -5.25
N LEU A 36 -28.11 -16.58 -5.95
CA LEU A 36 -29.13 -17.62 -5.81
C LEU A 36 -29.14 -18.19 -4.38
N GLY A 37 -27.96 -18.49 -3.83
CA GLY A 37 -27.81 -18.97 -2.45
C GLY A 37 -28.36 -17.97 -1.42
N ALA A 38 -28.02 -16.68 -1.55
CA ALA A 38 -28.52 -15.63 -0.68
C ALA A 38 -30.05 -15.47 -0.76
N ALA A 39 -30.63 -15.49 -1.97
CA ALA A 39 -32.07 -15.42 -2.16
C ALA A 39 -32.79 -16.65 -1.56
N ALA A 40 -32.25 -17.86 -1.79
CA ALA A 40 -32.80 -19.09 -1.24
C ALA A 40 -32.75 -19.10 0.29
N MET A 41 -31.66 -18.62 0.90
CA MET A 41 -31.53 -18.50 2.36
C MET A 41 -32.51 -17.47 2.94
N GLY A 42 -32.66 -16.30 2.31
CA GLY A 42 -33.64 -15.29 2.73
C GLY A 42 -35.08 -15.83 2.68
N LEU A 43 -35.43 -16.55 1.61
CA LEU A 43 -36.73 -17.22 1.49
C LEU A 43 -36.91 -18.33 2.52
N ALA A 44 -35.88 -19.12 2.81
CA ALA A 44 -35.90 -20.15 3.85
C ALA A 44 -36.29 -19.55 5.20
N ILE A 45 -35.66 -18.45 5.61
CA ILE A 45 -35.97 -17.75 6.87
C ILE A 45 -37.44 -17.33 6.89
N ILE A 46 -37.93 -16.66 5.84
CA ILE A 46 -39.32 -16.17 5.78
C ILE A 46 -40.34 -17.33 5.85
N ILE A 47 -40.08 -18.41 5.10
CA ILE A 47 -40.96 -19.58 5.03
C ILE A 47 -41.01 -20.31 6.38
N THR A 48 -39.88 -20.42 7.10
CA THR A 48 -39.84 -20.98 8.45
C THR A 48 -40.63 -20.13 9.44
N LEU A 49 -40.44 -18.79 9.45
CA LEU A 49 -41.20 -17.90 10.32
C LEU A 49 -42.71 -17.97 10.04
N TRP A 50 -43.10 -18.14 8.79
CA TRP A 50 -44.50 -18.28 8.40
C TRP A 50 -45.08 -19.64 8.82
N LYS A 51 -44.32 -20.72 8.67
CA LYS A 51 -44.70 -22.07 9.11
C LYS A 51 -45.01 -22.09 10.61
N ASP A 52 -44.12 -21.51 11.41
CA ASP A 52 -44.19 -21.55 12.87
C ASP A 52 -45.09 -20.46 13.46
N GLY A 53 -45.66 -19.59 12.62
CA GLY A 53 -46.55 -18.52 13.05
C GLY A 53 -45.84 -17.40 13.82
N THR A 54 -44.52 -17.25 13.64
CA THR A 54 -43.67 -16.33 14.41
C THR A 54 -43.34 -15.03 13.67
N LEU A 55 -43.96 -14.78 12.50
CA LEU A 55 -43.76 -13.56 11.72
C LEU A 55 -44.00 -12.26 12.52
N SER A 56 -44.95 -12.28 13.46
CA SER A 56 -45.29 -11.12 14.30
C SER A 56 -44.36 -10.93 15.50
N MET A 57 -43.45 -11.85 15.78
CA MET A 57 -42.52 -11.76 16.91
C MET A 57 -41.41 -10.75 16.62
N THR A 58 -41.58 -9.52 17.08
CA THR A 58 -40.61 -8.41 16.91
C THR A 58 -39.21 -8.76 17.41
N GLY A 59 -39.10 -9.54 18.51
CA GLY A 59 -37.82 -9.95 19.08
C GLY A 59 -36.93 -10.76 18.13
N ILE A 60 -37.53 -11.57 17.25
CA ILE A 60 -36.77 -12.34 16.24
C ILE A 60 -36.17 -11.39 15.20
N TRP A 61 -36.97 -10.44 14.69
CA TRP A 61 -36.51 -9.44 13.73
C TRP A 61 -35.41 -8.55 14.28
N VAL A 62 -35.53 -8.10 15.53
CA VAL A 62 -34.48 -7.30 16.20
C VAL A 62 -33.19 -8.11 16.34
N SER A 63 -33.28 -9.38 16.75
CA SER A 63 -32.11 -10.25 16.89
C SER A 63 -31.42 -10.51 15.54
N MET A 64 -32.20 -10.76 14.48
CA MET A 64 -31.68 -10.89 13.12
C MET A 64 -31.04 -9.58 12.63
N LEU A 65 -31.66 -8.42 12.90
CA LEU A 65 -31.11 -7.12 12.53
C LEU A 65 -29.75 -6.89 13.18
N ILE A 66 -29.62 -7.17 14.48
CA ILE A 66 -28.35 -7.03 15.21
C ILE A 66 -27.30 -7.99 14.64
N GLY A 67 -27.65 -9.27 14.46
CA GLY A 67 -26.74 -10.28 13.93
C GLY A 67 -26.29 -9.97 12.50
N SER A 68 -27.22 -9.63 11.60
CA SER A 68 -26.92 -9.24 10.22
C SER A 68 -26.13 -7.93 10.16
N GLY A 69 -26.46 -6.94 11.00
CA GLY A 69 -25.73 -5.67 11.08
C GLY A 69 -24.27 -5.88 11.51
N LEU A 70 -24.04 -6.68 12.55
CA LEU A 70 -22.69 -7.05 12.99
C LEU A 70 -21.94 -7.82 11.91
N GLY A 71 -22.59 -8.81 11.28
CA GLY A 71 -22.00 -9.60 10.19
C GLY A 71 -21.60 -8.75 8.98
N LEU A 72 -22.45 -7.81 8.56
CA LEU A 72 -22.18 -6.88 7.46
C LEU A 72 -21.05 -5.90 7.81
N TRP A 73 -21.06 -5.36 9.03
CA TRP A 73 -19.99 -4.48 9.50
C TRP A 73 -18.63 -5.20 9.50
N MET A 74 -18.57 -6.43 10.01
CA MET A 74 -17.34 -7.24 9.98
C MET A 74 -16.90 -7.54 8.55
N ALA A 75 -17.82 -7.94 7.67
CA ALA A 75 -17.51 -8.25 6.27
C ALA A 75 -16.98 -7.03 5.49
N ALA A 76 -17.47 -5.82 5.78
CA ALA A 76 -17.03 -4.60 5.11
C ALA A 76 -15.68 -4.06 5.62
N ARG A 77 -15.24 -4.44 6.83
CA ARG A 77 -14.01 -3.92 7.47
C ARG A 77 -12.81 -4.86 7.34
N VAL A 78 -13.04 -6.16 7.15
CA VAL A 78 -11.98 -7.17 7.07
C VAL A 78 -11.19 -7.04 5.76
N LYS A 79 -9.85 -7.03 5.86
CA LYS A 79 -8.97 -7.04 4.69
C LYS A 79 -8.96 -8.41 4.01
N MET A 80 -8.74 -8.49 2.70
CA MET A 80 -8.74 -9.78 1.98
C MET A 80 -7.73 -10.80 2.53
N ILE A 81 -6.57 -10.34 3.00
CA ILE A 81 -5.56 -11.19 3.67
C ILE A 81 -6.05 -11.82 5.00
N GLN A 82 -7.09 -11.25 5.62
CA GLN A 82 -7.67 -11.68 6.89
C GLN A 82 -8.91 -12.58 6.72
N MET A 83 -9.33 -12.84 5.49
CA MET A 83 -10.48 -13.69 5.18
C MET A 83 -10.43 -15.08 5.82
N PRO A 84 -9.27 -15.78 5.93
CA PRO A 84 -9.21 -17.10 6.57
C PRO A 84 -9.72 -17.10 8.02
N GLN A 85 -9.28 -16.15 8.87
CA GLN A 85 -9.75 -16.09 10.25
C GLN A 85 -11.20 -15.63 10.37
N MET A 86 -11.67 -14.80 9.43
CA MET A 86 -13.07 -14.36 9.41
C MET A 86 -14.01 -15.52 9.10
N VAL A 87 -13.67 -16.35 8.12
CA VAL A 87 -14.41 -17.58 7.81
C VAL A 87 -14.42 -18.54 8.99
N ALA A 88 -13.28 -18.72 9.67
CA ALA A 88 -13.20 -19.55 10.87
C ALA A 88 -14.15 -19.05 11.97
N LEU A 89 -14.15 -17.75 12.24
CA LEU A 89 -14.98 -17.11 13.26
C LEU A 89 -16.48 -17.25 12.94
N LEU A 90 -16.91 -16.92 11.71
CA LEU A 90 -18.29 -17.06 11.28
C LEU A 90 -18.77 -18.51 11.33
N ASN A 91 -17.92 -19.46 10.95
CA ASN A 91 -18.22 -20.89 11.08
C ASN A 91 -18.44 -21.30 12.54
N GLY A 92 -17.63 -20.77 13.45
CA GLY A 92 -17.77 -21.01 14.89
C GLY A 92 -19.14 -20.55 15.41
N LEU A 93 -19.62 -19.40 14.95
CA LEU A 93 -20.96 -18.90 15.28
C LEU A 93 -22.08 -19.81 14.74
N GLY A 94 -21.91 -20.40 13.55
CA GLY A 94 -22.85 -21.41 13.02
C GLY A 94 -22.89 -22.69 13.88
N GLY A 95 -21.73 -23.14 14.36
CA GLY A 95 -21.64 -24.23 15.34
C GLY A 95 -22.32 -23.87 16.68
N ALA A 96 -22.12 -22.64 17.17
CA ALA A 96 -22.76 -22.14 18.38
C ALA A 96 -24.29 -22.10 18.25
N ALA A 97 -24.82 -21.64 17.12
CA ALA A 97 -26.26 -21.64 16.86
C ALA A 97 -26.85 -23.06 16.93
N SER A 98 -26.19 -24.05 16.31
CA SER A 98 -26.60 -25.46 16.39
C SER A 98 -26.55 -26.00 17.83
N ALA A 99 -25.50 -25.63 18.58
CA ALA A 99 -25.36 -26.02 19.99
C ALA A 99 -26.45 -25.38 20.88
N LEU A 100 -26.82 -24.12 20.63
CA LEU A 100 -27.90 -23.44 21.36
C LEU A 100 -29.27 -24.07 21.08
N VAL A 101 -29.58 -24.41 19.83
CA VAL A 101 -30.83 -25.15 19.50
C VAL A 101 -30.87 -26.47 20.25
N ALA A 102 -29.78 -27.24 20.22
CA ALA A 102 -29.68 -28.50 20.93
C ALA A 102 -29.77 -28.37 22.46
N LEU A 103 -29.16 -27.33 23.02
CA LEU A 103 -29.25 -27.01 24.45
C LEU A 103 -30.70 -26.78 24.85
N LEU A 104 -31.44 -25.95 24.09
CA LEU A 104 -32.85 -25.68 24.34
C LEU A 104 -33.69 -26.95 24.30
N VAL A 105 -33.48 -27.83 23.32
CA VAL A 105 -34.18 -29.12 23.21
C VAL A 105 -33.89 -30.03 24.41
N LEU A 106 -32.65 -30.06 24.92
CA LEU A 106 -32.28 -30.90 26.06
C LEU A 106 -32.77 -30.35 27.41
N THR A 107 -32.92 -29.03 27.53
CA THR A 107 -33.43 -28.37 28.74
C THR A 107 -34.94 -28.21 28.76
N ASP A 108 -35.61 -28.39 27.62
CA ASP A 108 -37.06 -28.39 27.54
C ASP A 108 -37.60 -29.66 28.22
N SER A 109 -38.54 -29.49 29.17
CA SER A 109 -39.21 -30.57 29.89
C SER A 109 -39.99 -31.53 28.98
N GLY A 110 -40.11 -31.20 27.68
CA GLY A 110 -40.86 -31.93 26.67
C GLY A 110 -40.07 -32.88 25.74
N ALA A 111 -38.75 -33.06 25.88
CA ALA A 111 -37.95 -33.90 24.96
C ALA A 111 -38.47 -35.37 24.93
N PRO A 112 -39.25 -35.79 23.91
CA PRO A 112 -40.21 -36.87 24.12
C PRO A 112 -39.64 -38.27 23.84
N THR A 113 -38.49 -38.37 23.17
CA THR A 113 -37.95 -39.65 22.70
C THR A 113 -36.44 -39.77 22.88
N VAL A 114 -35.96 -41.01 22.97
CA VAL A 114 -34.53 -41.34 22.96
C VAL A 114 -33.84 -40.79 21.70
N PHE A 115 -34.53 -40.78 20.56
CA PHE A 115 -34.01 -40.23 19.31
C PHE A 115 -33.75 -38.72 19.40
N THR A 116 -34.70 -37.95 19.94
CA THR A 116 -34.55 -36.50 20.14
C THR A 116 -33.41 -36.18 21.10
N LYS A 117 -33.32 -36.91 22.22
CA LYS A 117 -32.22 -36.75 23.19
C LYS A 117 -30.85 -37.08 22.58
N MET A 118 -30.76 -38.16 21.81
CA MET A 118 -29.53 -38.57 21.13
C MET A 118 -29.08 -37.53 20.10
N THR A 119 -29.98 -37.10 19.22
CA THR A 119 -29.68 -36.12 18.17
C THR A 119 -29.33 -34.76 18.80
N ALA A 120 -30.08 -34.28 19.78
CA ALA A 120 -29.74 -33.05 20.49
C ALA A 120 -28.39 -33.14 21.22
N GLY A 121 -28.09 -34.24 21.93
CA GLY A 121 -26.78 -34.42 22.57
C GLY A 121 -25.61 -34.40 21.58
N LEU A 122 -25.77 -35.05 20.42
CA LEU A 122 -24.76 -35.02 19.35
C LEU A 122 -24.61 -33.61 18.74
N ALA A 123 -25.71 -32.92 18.47
CA ALA A 123 -25.69 -31.55 17.93
C ALA A 123 -25.05 -30.56 18.91
N LEU A 124 -25.35 -30.67 20.22
CA LEU A 124 -24.72 -29.88 21.28
C LEU A 124 -23.21 -30.10 21.28
N SER A 125 -22.79 -31.36 21.21
CA SER A 125 -21.38 -31.72 21.24
C SER A 125 -20.63 -31.20 20.02
N ILE A 126 -21.09 -31.54 18.82
CA ILE A 126 -20.42 -31.18 17.57
C ILE A 126 -20.44 -29.65 17.37
N GLY A 127 -21.55 -28.98 17.70
CA GLY A 127 -21.67 -27.53 17.64
C GLY A 127 -20.69 -26.81 18.58
N ALA A 128 -20.57 -27.27 19.83
CA ALA A 128 -19.63 -26.69 20.80
C ALA A 128 -18.16 -26.97 20.46
N ILE A 129 -17.85 -28.17 19.95
CA ILE A 129 -16.52 -28.51 19.41
C ILE A 129 -16.18 -27.56 18.24
N THR A 130 -17.15 -27.34 17.36
CA THR A 130 -16.97 -26.46 16.20
C THR A 130 -16.72 -25.02 16.62
N LEU A 131 -17.51 -24.49 17.56
CA LEU A 131 -17.34 -23.14 18.11
C LEU A 131 -15.93 -22.95 18.68
N SER A 132 -15.56 -23.76 19.66
CA SER A 132 -14.27 -23.63 20.34
C SER A 132 -13.08 -23.88 19.42
N GLY A 133 -13.15 -24.89 18.54
CA GLY A 133 -12.13 -25.17 17.55
C GLY A 133 -11.96 -24.01 16.56
N SER A 134 -13.06 -23.46 16.05
CA SER A 134 -13.05 -22.30 15.15
C SER A 134 -12.43 -21.06 15.79
N LEU A 135 -12.69 -20.81 17.08
CA LEU A 135 -12.09 -19.69 17.81
C LEU A 135 -10.58 -19.85 17.96
N ILE A 136 -10.08 -21.06 18.26
CA ILE A 136 -8.64 -21.33 18.30
C ILE A 136 -8.01 -21.17 16.91
N ALA A 137 -8.65 -21.66 15.86
CA ALA A 137 -8.18 -21.50 14.48
C ALA A 137 -8.10 -20.02 14.08
N ALA A 138 -9.15 -19.25 14.37
CA ALA A 138 -9.18 -17.81 14.13
C ALA A 138 -8.08 -17.08 14.92
N GLY A 139 -7.92 -17.38 16.22
CA GLY A 139 -6.88 -16.79 17.06
C GLY A 139 -5.46 -17.08 16.59
N LYS A 140 -5.20 -18.30 16.09
CA LYS A 140 -3.89 -18.68 15.52
C LYS A 140 -3.58 -17.98 14.20
N LEU A 141 -4.58 -17.79 13.35
CA LEU A 141 -4.42 -17.09 12.07
C LEU A 141 -4.33 -15.59 12.25
N HIS A 142 -5.03 -15.04 13.24
CA HIS A 142 -4.92 -13.64 13.65
C HIS A 142 -3.68 -13.35 14.51
N GLN A 143 -2.85 -14.37 14.78
CA GLN A 143 -1.60 -14.29 15.55
C GLN A 143 -1.77 -13.81 17.01
N VAL A 144 -2.99 -13.83 17.52
CA VAL A 144 -3.26 -13.62 18.96
C VAL A 144 -2.87 -14.88 19.76
N LEU A 145 -2.88 -16.04 19.11
CA LEU A 145 -2.38 -17.31 19.64
C LEU A 145 -1.16 -17.78 18.84
N ASN A 146 -0.24 -18.49 19.50
CA ASN A 146 0.94 -19.06 18.84
C ASN A 146 0.53 -20.01 17.70
N SER A 147 1.01 -19.73 16.49
CA SER A 147 0.70 -20.52 15.30
C SER A 147 1.42 -21.89 15.27
N ARG A 148 2.41 -22.13 16.13
CA ARG A 148 3.08 -23.43 16.23
C ARG A 148 2.15 -24.49 16.87
N PRO A 149 2.27 -25.77 16.47
CA PRO A 149 1.59 -26.88 17.16
C PRO A 149 1.93 -26.92 18.65
N ILE A 150 0.91 -26.98 19.52
CA ILE A 150 1.09 -27.18 20.97
C ILE A 150 0.61 -28.58 21.32
N VAL A 151 1.53 -29.45 21.71
CA VAL A 151 1.24 -30.85 22.07
C VAL A 151 1.46 -31.03 23.57
N PHE A 152 0.42 -31.46 24.27
CA PHE A 152 0.48 -31.75 25.70
C PHE A 152 1.04 -33.15 25.98
N ASN A 153 1.48 -33.41 27.21
CA ASN A 153 1.86 -34.75 27.60
C ASN A 153 0.64 -35.69 27.49
N ARG A 154 0.80 -36.85 26.84
CA ARG A 154 -0.27 -37.82 26.56
C ARG A 154 -1.49 -37.23 25.83
N HIS A 155 -1.28 -36.22 24.97
CA HIS A 155 -2.34 -35.51 24.24
C HIS A 155 -3.34 -36.45 23.55
N SER A 156 -2.88 -37.47 22.83
CA SER A 156 -3.77 -38.43 22.16
C SER A 156 -4.67 -39.19 23.15
N ALA A 157 -4.14 -39.56 24.32
CA ALA A 157 -4.93 -40.21 25.37
C ALA A 157 -5.96 -39.24 25.98
N LEU A 158 -5.62 -37.95 26.11
CA LEU A 158 -6.57 -36.92 26.53
C LEU A 158 -7.70 -36.78 25.50
N CYS A 159 -7.39 -36.66 24.21
CA CYS A 159 -8.40 -36.58 23.15
C CYS A 159 -9.34 -37.80 23.15
N THR A 160 -8.78 -39.01 23.16
CA THR A 160 -9.58 -40.24 23.21
C THR A 160 -10.40 -40.30 24.49
N GLY A 161 -9.81 -39.97 25.64
CA GLY A 161 -10.50 -39.93 26.93
C GLY A 161 -11.69 -38.97 26.93
N THR A 162 -11.53 -37.77 26.37
CA THR A 162 -12.63 -36.79 26.23
C THR A 162 -13.73 -37.29 25.29
N ILE A 163 -13.41 -37.95 24.18
CA ILE A 163 -14.42 -38.53 23.28
C ILE A 163 -15.20 -39.64 23.99
N VAL A 164 -14.51 -40.56 24.67
CA VAL A 164 -15.16 -41.62 25.45
C VAL A 164 -16.05 -41.03 26.53
N PHE A 165 -15.60 -39.98 27.21
CA PHE A 165 -16.39 -39.29 28.22
C PHE A 165 -17.63 -38.60 27.64
N LEU A 166 -17.52 -37.98 26.45
CA LEU A 166 -18.67 -37.42 25.73
C LEU A 166 -19.70 -38.49 25.35
N LEU A 167 -19.25 -39.66 24.88
CA LEU A 167 -20.13 -40.79 24.57
C LEU A 167 -20.82 -41.35 25.82
N LEU A 168 -20.12 -41.40 26.95
CA LEU A 168 -20.70 -41.77 28.24
C LEU A 168 -21.79 -40.79 28.68
N ILE A 169 -21.52 -39.48 28.61
CA ILE A 169 -22.51 -38.45 28.96
C ILE A 169 -23.72 -38.52 28.02
N LEU A 170 -23.49 -38.72 26.71
CA LEU A 170 -24.57 -38.91 25.75
C LEU A 170 -25.45 -40.10 26.13
N PHE A 171 -24.84 -41.23 26.50
CA PHE A 171 -25.58 -42.41 26.96
C PHE A 171 -26.40 -42.11 28.24
N LEU A 172 -25.83 -41.37 29.19
CA LEU A 172 -26.55 -40.94 30.40
C LEU A 172 -27.72 -40.01 30.09
N ILE A 173 -27.57 -39.11 29.12
CA ILE A 173 -28.65 -38.25 28.63
C ILE A 173 -29.76 -39.10 27.99
N MET A 174 -29.40 -40.07 27.15
CA MET A 174 -30.37 -40.94 26.47
C MET A 174 -31.17 -41.83 27.43
N THR A 175 -30.54 -42.27 28.52
CA THR A 175 -31.14 -43.16 29.54
C THR A 175 -31.82 -42.42 30.68
N SER A 176 -31.70 -41.08 30.72
CA SER A 176 -32.36 -40.28 31.74
C SER A 176 -33.88 -40.37 31.63
N SER A 177 -34.56 -40.22 32.78
CA SER A 177 -36.01 -40.09 32.88
C SER A 177 -36.57 -38.93 32.05
N SER A 178 -37.88 -38.68 32.11
CA SER A 178 -38.57 -37.67 31.29
C SER A 178 -37.88 -36.31 31.26
N GLU A 179 -37.25 -35.89 32.36
CA GLU A 179 -36.39 -34.71 32.39
C GLU A 179 -34.91 -35.08 32.25
N THR A 180 -34.22 -34.43 31.31
CA THR A 180 -32.76 -34.52 31.22
C THR A 180 -32.16 -33.64 32.31
N PRO A 181 -31.34 -34.20 33.22
CA PRO A 181 -30.69 -33.38 34.23
C PRO A 181 -29.83 -32.30 33.58
N VAL A 182 -30.13 -31.03 33.88
CA VAL A 182 -29.37 -29.86 33.38
C VAL A 182 -27.87 -30.02 33.62
N PHE A 183 -27.50 -30.67 34.73
CA PHE A 183 -26.12 -31.03 35.04
C PHE A 183 -25.42 -31.79 33.91
N TYR A 184 -26.04 -32.84 33.35
CA TYR A 184 -25.42 -33.62 32.27
C TYR A 184 -25.26 -32.79 31.00
N THR A 185 -26.25 -31.96 30.69
CA THR A 185 -26.23 -31.06 29.52
C THR A 185 -25.11 -30.01 29.63
N VAL A 186 -24.95 -29.39 30.80
CA VAL A 186 -23.88 -28.41 31.05
C VAL A 186 -22.50 -29.07 31.02
N VAL A 187 -22.36 -30.25 31.64
CA VAL A 187 -21.09 -31.00 31.60
C VAL A 187 -20.75 -31.38 30.16
N MET A 188 -21.72 -31.84 29.37
CA MET A 188 -21.52 -32.13 27.94
C MET A 188 -21.00 -30.91 27.19
N LEU A 189 -21.65 -29.75 27.34
CA LEU A 189 -21.24 -28.50 26.72
C LEU A 189 -19.79 -28.12 27.07
N LEU A 190 -19.44 -28.14 28.35
CA LEU A 190 -18.09 -27.76 28.82
C LEU A 190 -17.01 -28.72 28.31
N VAL A 191 -17.28 -30.03 28.33
CA VAL A 191 -16.34 -31.04 27.81
C VAL A 191 -16.18 -30.90 26.30
N SER A 192 -17.26 -30.61 25.57
CA SER A 192 -17.21 -30.39 24.12
C SER A 192 -16.44 -29.13 23.76
N LEU A 193 -16.61 -28.03 24.49
CA LEU A 193 -15.79 -26.82 24.33
C LEU A 193 -14.31 -27.12 24.62
N GLY A 194 -14.03 -27.87 25.70
CA GLY A 194 -12.68 -28.30 26.03
C GLY A 194 -12.06 -29.20 24.96
N PHE A 195 -12.84 -30.10 24.37
CA PHE A 195 -12.39 -30.96 23.29
C PHE A 195 -12.05 -30.17 22.03
N GLY A 196 -12.86 -29.20 21.63
CA GLY A 196 -12.55 -28.37 20.46
C GLY A 196 -11.25 -27.57 20.64
N VAL A 197 -10.99 -27.05 21.85
CA VAL A 197 -9.69 -26.44 22.18
C VAL A 197 -8.56 -27.46 22.06
N LEU A 198 -8.68 -28.62 22.72
CA LEU A 198 -7.67 -29.68 22.70
C LEU A 198 -7.37 -30.17 21.28
N PHE A 199 -8.41 -30.34 20.47
CA PHE A 199 -8.36 -30.79 19.09
C PHE A 199 -7.65 -29.79 18.16
N THR A 200 -7.91 -28.48 18.30
CA THR A 200 -7.35 -27.48 17.37
C THR A 200 -5.99 -26.93 17.83
N VAL A 201 -5.68 -26.94 19.14
CA VAL A 201 -4.42 -26.40 19.65
C VAL A 201 -3.18 -27.19 19.18
N ARG A 202 -3.34 -28.48 18.91
CA ARG A 202 -2.30 -29.36 18.37
C ARG A 202 -2.00 -29.16 16.89
N VAL A 203 -2.86 -28.44 16.14
CA VAL A 203 -2.67 -28.28 14.70
C VAL A 203 -1.81 -27.04 14.41
N GLY A 204 -0.91 -27.11 13.44
CA GLY A 204 -0.01 -26.00 13.07
C GLY A 204 -0.66 -24.96 12.16
N GLY A 205 -0.08 -23.77 12.10
CA GLY A 205 -0.57 -22.62 11.34
C GLY A 205 -0.86 -22.89 9.86
N ALA A 206 -0.03 -23.67 9.15
CA ALA A 206 -0.30 -23.95 7.73
C ALA A 206 -1.36 -25.04 7.52
N ASP A 207 -1.66 -25.84 8.54
CA ASP A 207 -2.74 -26.83 8.48
C ASP A 207 -4.07 -26.27 9.00
N MET A 208 -4.07 -25.01 9.45
CA MET A 208 -5.29 -24.30 9.86
C MET A 208 -6.34 -24.26 8.76
N PRO A 209 -6.03 -24.03 7.47
CA PRO A 209 -7.06 -24.00 6.43
C PRO A 209 -7.78 -25.34 6.27
N ILE A 210 -7.05 -26.46 6.36
CA ILE A 210 -7.67 -27.79 6.36
C ILE A 210 -8.57 -27.96 7.59
N THR A 211 -8.09 -27.50 8.75
CA THR A 211 -8.84 -27.57 10.01
C THR A 211 -10.13 -26.74 9.95
N ILE A 212 -10.08 -25.54 9.34
CA ILE A 212 -11.26 -24.68 9.14
C ILE A 212 -12.26 -25.36 8.21
N SER A 213 -11.78 -25.96 7.12
CA SER A 213 -12.64 -26.69 6.18
C SER A 213 -13.33 -27.90 6.85
N LEU A 214 -12.58 -28.62 7.70
CA LEU A 214 -13.13 -29.71 8.50
C LEU A 214 -14.16 -29.21 9.52
N LEU A 215 -13.85 -28.13 10.25
CA LEU A 215 -14.78 -27.49 11.20
C LEU A 215 -16.03 -26.94 10.48
N ASN A 216 -15.92 -26.52 9.22
CA ASN A 216 -17.06 -26.15 8.38
C ASN A 216 -17.94 -27.35 8.02
N SER A 217 -17.33 -28.50 7.74
CA SER A 217 -18.08 -29.75 7.61
C SER A 217 -18.81 -30.10 8.92
N LEU A 218 -18.14 -29.97 10.08
CA LEU A 218 -18.73 -30.24 11.38
C LEU A 218 -19.88 -29.28 11.73
N SER A 219 -19.78 -28.00 11.37
CA SER A 219 -20.87 -27.03 11.46
C SER A 219 -22.12 -27.51 10.70
N GLY A 220 -21.95 -27.91 9.43
CA GLY A 220 -23.05 -28.43 8.60
C GLY A 220 -23.68 -29.69 9.20
N VAL A 221 -22.86 -30.64 9.65
CA VAL A 221 -23.32 -31.87 10.32
C VAL A 221 -24.07 -31.55 11.63
N ALA A 222 -23.55 -30.62 12.44
CA ALA A 222 -24.23 -30.17 13.67
C ALA A 222 -25.59 -29.55 13.35
N GLY A 223 -25.67 -28.71 12.32
CA GLY A 223 -26.93 -28.13 11.84
C GLY A 223 -27.92 -29.20 11.38
N ALA A 224 -27.47 -30.19 10.61
CA ALA A 224 -28.32 -31.29 10.14
C ALA A 224 -28.89 -32.10 11.31
N ILE A 225 -28.06 -32.44 12.30
CA ILE A 225 -28.48 -33.20 13.48
C ILE A 225 -29.39 -32.36 14.37
N ALA A 226 -29.13 -31.06 14.53
CA ALA A 226 -30.04 -30.15 15.22
C ALA A 226 -31.41 -30.12 14.53
N GLY A 227 -31.44 -30.07 13.19
CA GLY A 227 -32.66 -30.21 12.39
C GLY A 227 -33.43 -31.50 12.66
N MET A 228 -32.73 -32.64 12.80
CA MET A 228 -33.38 -33.91 13.18
C MET A 228 -34.01 -33.83 14.57
N SER A 229 -33.38 -33.13 15.52
CA SER A 229 -33.88 -33.02 16.90
C SER A 229 -35.19 -32.23 16.99
N ILE A 230 -35.38 -31.23 16.11
CA ILE A 230 -36.61 -30.41 16.03
C ILE A 230 -37.54 -30.81 14.87
N ASN A 231 -37.23 -31.93 14.19
CA ASN A 231 -37.98 -32.43 13.04
C ASN A 231 -38.15 -31.40 11.90
N ASP A 232 -37.08 -30.67 11.57
CA ASP A 232 -37.06 -29.69 10.49
C ASP A 232 -36.29 -30.18 9.26
N ALA A 233 -37.02 -30.57 8.22
CA ALA A 233 -36.46 -31.15 7.01
C ALA A 233 -35.54 -30.18 6.22
N LEU A 234 -35.80 -28.87 6.29
CA LEU A 234 -35.00 -27.87 5.58
C LEU A 234 -33.62 -27.74 6.22
N LEU A 235 -33.58 -27.64 7.56
CA LEU A 235 -32.32 -27.59 8.31
C LEU A 235 -31.52 -28.89 8.16
N VAL A 236 -32.18 -30.06 8.16
CA VAL A 236 -31.53 -31.35 7.88
C VAL A 236 -30.87 -31.34 6.49
N ALA A 237 -31.60 -30.94 5.45
CA ALA A 237 -31.12 -30.95 4.08
C ALA A 237 -29.96 -29.96 3.87
N VAL A 238 -30.12 -28.71 4.29
CA VAL A 238 -29.09 -27.67 4.12
C VAL A 238 -27.85 -27.98 4.94
N GLY A 239 -28.01 -28.42 6.19
CA GLY A 239 -26.88 -28.86 7.02
C GLY A 239 -26.13 -30.03 6.39
N GLY A 240 -26.84 -31.02 5.84
CA GLY A 240 -26.23 -32.16 5.15
C GLY A 240 -25.45 -31.75 3.90
N ILE A 241 -25.98 -30.82 3.10
CA ILE A 241 -25.31 -30.26 1.91
C ILE A 241 -24.00 -29.57 2.32
N VAL A 242 -24.04 -28.69 3.32
CA VAL A 242 -22.86 -27.97 3.82
C VAL A 242 -21.84 -28.95 4.42
N GLY A 243 -22.29 -29.92 5.20
CA GLY A 243 -21.45 -30.95 5.82
C GLY A 243 -20.69 -31.78 4.78
N ALA A 244 -21.39 -32.28 3.75
CA ALA A 244 -20.79 -33.06 2.67
C ALA A 244 -19.83 -32.22 1.80
N SER A 245 -20.23 -30.99 1.45
CA SER A 245 -19.40 -30.07 0.67
C SER A 245 -18.10 -29.72 1.39
N GLY A 246 -18.18 -29.39 2.69
CA GLY A 246 -16.99 -29.10 3.51
C GLY A 246 -16.04 -30.29 3.62
N LEU A 247 -16.57 -31.52 3.73
CA LEU A 247 -15.74 -32.73 3.79
C LEU A 247 -15.01 -32.99 2.48
N LEU A 248 -15.69 -32.83 1.33
CA LEU A 248 -15.07 -32.93 0.01
C LEU A 248 -13.98 -31.87 -0.18
N LEU A 249 -14.25 -30.62 0.21
CA LEU A 249 -13.26 -29.56 0.17
C LEU A 249 -12.04 -29.90 1.04
N THR A 250 -12.27 -30.41 2.26
CA THR A 250 -11.21 -30.86 3.16
C THR A 250 -10.34 -31.93 2.51
N GLN A 251 -10.94 -32.92 1.82
CA GLN A 251 -10.21 -33.99 1.13
C GLN A 251 -9.37 -33.46 -0.04
N ILE A 252 -9.92 -32.53 -0.84
CA ILE A 252 -9.20 -31.90 -1.95
C ILE A 252 -7.97 -31.15 -1.41
N MET A 253 -8.14 -30.39 -0.32
CA MET A 253 -7.05 -29.67 0.33
C MET A 253 -5.99 -30.62 0.93
N CYS A 254 -6.42 -31.71 1.57
CA CYS A 254 -5.52 -32.74 2.09
C CYS A 254 -4.66 -33.34 0.95
N ARG A 255 -5.29 -33.72 -0.16
CA ARG A 255 -4.60 -34.26 -1.34
C ARG A 255 -3.62 -33.25 -1.93
N ALA A 256 -4.02 -31.99 -2.05
CA ALA A 256 -3.17 -30.92 -2.56
C ALA A 256 -1.96 -30.62 -1.66
N MET A 257 -2.06 -30.89 -0.35
CA MET A 257 -0.96 -30.74 0.61
C MET A 257 -0.17 -32.05 0.84
N ASN A 258 -0.47 -33.12 0.08
CA ASN A 258 0.00 -34.50 0.33
C ASN A 258 -0.05 -34.91 1.80
N ARG A 259 -1.19 -34.62 2.43
CA ARG A 259 -1.48 -35.02 3.81
C ARG A 259 -2.70 -35.91 3.84
N SER A 260 -2.71 -36.88 4.73
CA SER A 260 -3.94 -37.61 5.02
C SER A 260 -4.75 -36.86 6.08
N LEU A 261 -6.08 -36.89 5.94
CA LEU A 261 -6.99 -36.36 6.96
C LEU A 261 -6.72 -36.97 8.34
N MET A 262 -6.34 -38.26 8.38
CA MET A 262 -6.02 -38.95 9.62
C MET A 262 -4.75 -38.43 10.30
N ASP A 263 -3.72 -38.03 9.54
CA ASP A 263 -2.51 -37.48 10.14
C ASP A 263 -2.77 -36.11 10.79
N ILE A 264 -3.71 -35.34 10.26
CA ILE A 264 -4.15 -34.06 10.83
C ILE A 264 -5.01 -34.30 12.08
N LEU A 265 -5.98 -35.21 12.03
CA LEU A 265 -6.84 -35.58 13.17
C LEU A 265 -6.03 -36.19 14.32
N LEU A 266 -5.07 -37.06 14.00
CA LEU A 266 -4.12 -37.66 14.93
C LEU A 266 -2.94 -36.76 15.23
N GLY A 267 -2.94 -35.52 14.72
CA GLY A 267 -1.94 -34.46 14.85
C GLY A 267 -0.51 -34.97 14.85
N LYS A 268 -0.19 -35.82 13.87
CA LYS A 268 1.16 -36.03 13.40
C LYS A 268 1.56 -34.76 12.63
N THR A 269 1.74 -33.68 13.36
CA THR A 269 2.39 -32.49 12.81
C THR A 269 3.87 -32.78 12.62
N THR A 270 4.42 -32.30 11.53
CA THR A 270 5.76 -32.56 10.96
C THR A 270 6.96 -32.29 11.87
N MET A 271 6.75 -31.90 13.12
CA MET A 271 7.82 -31.62 14.10
C MET A 271 7.97 -32.65 15.21
N ALA A 272 7.11 -33.66 15.29
CA ALA A 272 7.23 -34.72 16.29
C ALA A 272 7.61 -36.04 15.63
N THR A 273 8.84 -36.48 15.90
CA THR A 273 9.47 -37.79 15.60
C THR A 273 10.08 -37.98 14.21
N SER A 274 11.33 -37.54 14.06
CA SER A 274 12.45 -38.47 13.78
C SER A 274 13.79 -37.78 14.01
N ALA A 275 14.40 -38.05 15.16
CA ALA A 275 15.85 -38.11 15.23
C ALA A 275 16.29 -39.37 14.46
N SER A 276 16.30 -39.32 13.14
CA SER A 276 16.95 -40.32 12.31
C SER A 276 18.35 -39.81 11.97
N LYS A 277 19.35 -40.60 12.37
CA LYS A 277 20.79 -40.42 12.11
C LYS A 277 21.07 -39.88 10.69
N PRO A 278 22.09 -39.02 10.51
CA PRO A 278 22.55 -38.63 9.18
C PRO A 278 23.04 -39.90 8.45
N ALA A 279 22.36 -40.25 7.37
CA ALA A 279 22.88 -41.21 6.40
C ALA A 279 24.00 -40.51 5.63
N SER A 280 25.20 -41.06 5.74
CA SER A 280 26.41 -40.54 5.10
C SER A 280 26.25 -40.57 3.57
N MET A 281 26.46 -39.44 2.92
CA MET A 281 27.13 -39.41 1.62
C MET A 281 28.39 -38.57 1.75
N SER A 282 29.51 -39.29 1.73
CA SER A 282 30.81 -38.92 1.17
C SER A 282 31.31 -37.48 1.38
N THR A 283 32.16 -37.34 2.38
CA THR A 283 33.16 -36.29 2.55
C THR A 283 34.11 -36.17 1.34
N THR A 284 34.03 -35.09 0.56
CA THR A 284 35.21 -34.30 0.14
C THR A 284 34.79 -32.95 -0.47
N ALA A 285 34.68 -31.90 0.37
CA ALA A 285 35.09 -30.53 0.11
C ALA A 285 34.86 -29.71 1.39
N ALA A 286 35.83 -28.89 1.77
CA ALA A 286 35.73 -27.92 2.88
C ALA A 286 34.50 -26.99 2.68
N PRO A 287 33.98 -26.33 3.73
CA PRO A 287 32.90 -25.36 3.58
C PRO A 287 33.39 -24.24 2.64
N ALA A 288 32.95 -24.29 1.39
CA ALA A 288 33.07 -23.17 0.48
C ALA A 288 32.18 -22.06 1.05
N ALA A 289 32.73 -20.85 1.12
CA ALA A 289 31.97 -19.64 1.36
C ALA A 289 30.72 -19.62 0.47
N PRO A 290 29.58 -19.06 0.94
CA PRO A 290 28.42 -18.87 0.08
C PRO A 290 28.90 -18.10 -1.17
N PRO A 291 28.54 -18.53 -2.40
CA PRO A 291 28.91 -17.78 -3.57
C PRO A 291 28.19 -16.42 -3.52
N GLU A 292 28.93 -15.41 -3.10
CA GLU A 292 28.69 -14.02 -3.47
C GLU A 292 29.00 -13.89 -4.97
N GLU A 293 28.05 -14.27 -5.81
CA GLU A 293 28.03 -13.77 -7.18
C GLU A 293 26.63 -13.20 -7.44
N LYS A 294 26.50 -11.88 -7.24
CA LYS A 294 25.51 -11.11 -8.01
C LYS A 294 25.84 -11.37 -9.48
N PRO A 295 24.94 -11.95 -10.28
CA PRO A 295 25.15 -11.96 -11.73
C PRO A 295 25.31 -10.51 -12.18
N SER A 296 26.16 -10.25 -13.17
CA SER A 296 26.25 -8.90 -13.74
C SER A 296 24.84 -8.43 -14.10
N GLU A 297 24.48 -7.20 -13.71
CA GLU A 297 23.15 -6.61 -13.98
C GLU A 297 22.79 -6.73 -15.47
N ASP A 298 23.80 -6.66 -16.34
CA ASP A 298 23.73 -6.88 -17.79
C ASP A 298 23.15 -8.24 -18.21
N SER A 299 23.40 -9.32 -17.45
CA SER A 299 22.93 -10.67 -17.79
C SER A 299 21.48 -10.91 -17.39
N LEU A 300 21.04 -10.32 -16.27
CA LEU A 300 19.67 -10.40 -15.79
C LEU A 300 18.72 -9.58 -16.68
N ALA A 301 19.11 -8.34 -17.01
CA ALA A 301 18.38 -7.46 -17.91
C ALA A 301 18.12 -8.10 -19.28
N LYS A 302 19.15 -8.74 -19.87
CA LYS A 302 19.01 -9.46 -21.15
C LYS A 302 18.07 -10.64 -21.06
N ARG A 303 18.15 -11.45 -20.00
CA ARG A 303 17.26 -12.61 -19.81
C ARG A 303 15.80 -12.18 -19.63
N LEU A 304 15.57 -11.11 -18.88
CA LEU A 304 14.24 -10.56 -18.62
C LEU A 304 13.62 -9.97 -19.90
N ALA A 305 14.40 -9.24 -20.71
CA ALA A 305 13.93 -8.60 -21.94
C ALA A 305 13.70 -9.56 -23.11
N GLN A 306 14.42 -10.69 -23.17
CA GLN A 306 14.34 -11.66 -24.29
C GLN A 306 13.35 -12.81 -24.05
N ALA A 307 12.81 -12.95 -22.84
CA ALA A 307 11.89 -14.03 -22.51
C ALA A 307 10.56 -13.89 -23.27
N LYS A 308 10.13 -14.95 -23.97
CA LYS A 308 8.86 -14.95 -24.72
C LYS A 308 7.75 -15.66 -23.98
N ASN A 309 8.06 -16.74 -23.27
CA ASN A 309 7.11 -17.44 -22.42
C ASN A 309 7.50 -17.26 -20.96
N VAL A 310 6.77 -16.43 -20.23
CA VAL A 310 7.02 -16.14 -18.82
C VAL A 310 5.92 -16.74 -17.96
N VAL A 311 6.32 -17.49 -16.92
CA VAL A 311 5.40 -18.04 -15.94
C VAL A 311 5.70 -17.44 -14.57
N ILE A 312 4.76 -16.68 -14.02
CA ILE A 312 4.88 -16.08 -12.69
C ILE A 312 4.29 -17.05 -11.66
N ILE A 313 5.05 -17.38 -10.62
CA ILE A 313 4.64 -18.27 -9.53
C ILE A 313 4.47 -17.45 -8.24
N PRO A 314 3.25 -17.00 -7.92
CA PRO A 314 2.98 -16.26 -6.69
C PRO A 314 2.96 -17.18 -5.46
N GLY A 315 3.44 -16.66 -4.34
CA GLY A 315 3.42 -17.33 -3.05
C GLY A 315 3.04 -16.41 -1.89
N TYR A 316 3.11 -16.93 -0.67
CA TYR A 316 2.68 -16.20 0.52
C TYR A 316 3.50 -14.93 0.79
N GLY A 317 4.78 -14.90 0.40
CA GLY A 317 5.63 -13.71 0.51
C GLY A 317 5.11 -12.53 -0.31
N MET A 318 4.50 -12.78 -1.49
CA MET A 318 3.83 -11.74 -2.28
C MET A 318 2.68 -11.08 -1.49
N ALA A 319 1.89 -11.89 -0.77
CA ALA A 319 0.78 -11.42 0.04
C ALA A 319 1.25 -10.62 1.25
N LEU A 320 2.32 -11.05 1.92
CA LEU A 320 2.91 -10.31 3.04
C LEU A 320 3.44 -8.94 2.61
N ALA A 321 4.12 -8.89 1.47
CA ALA A 321 4.69 -7.69 0.87
C ALA A 321 3.67 -6.79 0.16
N GLN A 322 2.40 -7.21 0.06
CA GLN A 322 1.37 -6.53 -0.74
C GLN A 322 1.83 -6.24 -2.18
N ALA A 323 2.56 -7.19 -2.79
CA ALA A 323 3.22 -7.01 -4.09
C ALA A 323 2.32 -7.31 -5.30
N GLN A 324 1.05 -7.68 -5.10
CA GLN A 324 0.16 -8.14 -6.17
C GLN A 324 -0.01 -7.13 -7.32
N HIS A 325 -0.05 -5.82 -7.02
CA HIS A 325 -0.14 -4.77 -8.05
C HIS A 325 1.16 -4.66 -8.86
N LYS A 326 2.32 -4.67 -8.20
CA LYS A 326 3.62 -4.63 -8.88
C LYS A 326 3.87 -5.88 -9.72
N VAL A 327 3.38 -7.04 -9.27
CA VAL A 327 3.44 -8.28 -10.05
C VAL A 327 2.60 -8.16 -11.33
N ARG A 328 1.42 -7.54 -11.27
CA ARG A 328 0.66 -7.18 -12.47
C ARG A 328 1.43 -6.20 -13.35
N ASP A 329 2.01 -5.14 -12.77
CA ASP A 329 2.76 -4.15 -13.55
C ASP A 329 3.94 -4.79 -14.29
N LEU A 330 4.62 -5.74 -13.65
CA LEU A 330 5.69 -6.53 -14.25
C LEU A 330 5.16 -7.41 -15.40
N ALA A 331 4.03 -8.09 -15.20
CA ALA A 331 3.38 -8.86 -16.26
C ALA A 331 2.99 -7.97 -17.44
N ASP A 332 2.36 -6.81 -17.19
CA ASP A 332 1.97 -5.85 -18.21
C ASP A 332 3.20 -5.29 -18.96
N ALA A 333 4.32 -5.07 -18.27
CA ALA A 333 5.57 -4.62 -18.87
C ALA A 333 6.20 -5.70 -19.79
N LEU A 334 6.15 -6.97 -19.37
CA LEU A 334 6.62 -8.09 -20.18
C LEU A 334 5.71 -8.35 -21.40
N GLU A 335 4.39 -8.27 -21.22
CA GLU A 335 3.41 -8.43 -22.31
C GLU A 335 3.53 -7.32 -23.35
N LYS A 336 3.80 -6.07 -22.93
CA LYS A 336 4.11 -4.95 -23.84
C LYS A 336 5.33 -5.25 -24.74
N ARG A 337 6.25 -6.12 -24.30
CA ARG A 337 7.42 -6.58 -25.08
C ARG A 337 7.13 -7.83 -25.93
N GLY A 338 5.87 -8.25 -26.00
CA GLY A 338 5.43 -9.41 -26.78
C GLY A 338 5.64 -10.76 -26.10
N ALA A 339 5.93 -10.77 -24.79
CA ALA A 339 5.95 -12.00 -24.02
C ALA A 339 4.53 -12.47 -23.69
N SER A 340 4.30 -13.78 -23.74
CA SER A 340 3.13 -14.42 -23.15
C SER A 340 3.39 -14.61 -21.66
N VAL A 341 2.59 -13.94 -20.82
CA VAL A 341 2.69 -14.05 -19.35
C VAL A 341 1.49 -14.81 -18.81
N SER A 342 1.79 -15.79 -17.96
CA SER A 342 0.78 -16.63 -17.31
C SER A 342 1.16 -16.87 -15.85
N TYR A 343 0.17 -17.15 -15.01
CA TYR A 343 0.35 -17.29 -13.58
C TYR A 343 0.14 -18.74 -13.17
N ALA A 344 1.15 -19.35 -12.58
CA ALA A 344 1.09 -20.73 -12.10
C ALA A 344 0.63 -20.74 -10.63
N ILE A 345 -0.61 -21.16 -10.39
CA ILE A 345 -1.21 -21.15 -9.06
C ILE A 345 -1.09 -22.53 -8.43
N HIS A 346 -0.34 -22.60 -7.33
CA HIS A 346 -0.35 -23.80 -6.49
C HIS A 346 -1.61 -23.79 -5.60
N PRO A 347 -2.39 -24.89 -5.47
CA PRO A 347 -3.65 -24.91 -4.73
C PRO A 347 -3.54 -24.52 -3.25
N VAL A 348 -2.32 -24.66 -2.70
CA VAL A 348 -2.00 -24.43 -1.28
C VAL A 348 -1.07 -23.23 -1.08
N ALA A 349 -0.83 -22.43 -2.13
CA ALA A 349 -0.07 -21.19 -2.01
C ALA A 349 -0.85 -20.16 -1.16
N GLY A 350 -0.20 -19.66 -0.10
CA GLY A 350 -0.80 -18.69 0.83
C GLY A 350 -1.35 -19.32 2.11
N ARG A 351 -2.36 -18.68 2.70
CA ARG A 351 -3.02 -19.10 3.96
C ARG A 351 -4.45 -19.63 3.80
N MET A 352 -4.96 -19.75 2.58
CA MET A 352 -6.26 -20.39 2.30
C MET A 352 -6.27 -20.93 0.87
N PRO A 353 -7.11 -21.93 0.56
CA PRO A 353 -7.39 -22.28 -0.83
C PRO A 353 -7.84 -21.04 -1.61
N GLY A 354 -7.27 -20.85 -2.80
CA GLY A 354 -7.58 -19.72 -3.66
C GLY A 354 -7.04 -18.37 -3.20
N HIS A 355 -6.16 -18.32 -2.17
CA HIS A 355 -5.61 -17.05 -1.66
C HIS A 355 -4.93 -16.24 -2.78
N MET A 356 -4.09 -16.87 -3.59
CA MET A 356 -3.40 -16.18 -4.70
C MET A 356 -4.38 -15.73 -5.78
N ASN A 357 -5.40 -16.52 -6.12
CA ASN A 357 -6.42 -16.14 -7.11
C ASN A 357 -7.14 -14.86 -6.69
N VAL A 358 -7.48 -14.74 -5.41
CA VAL A 358 -8.19 -13.58 -4.86
C VAL A 358 -7.30 -12.33 -4.91
N LEU A 359 -6.03 -12.43 -4.50
CA LEU A 359 -5.12 -11.27 -4.52
C LEU A 359 -4.77 -10.82 -5.94
N LEU A 360 -4.61 -11.76 -6.87
CA LEU A 360 -4.38 -11.42 -8.28
C LEU A 360 -5.64 -10.83 -8.92
N ALA A 361 -6.83 -11.31 -8.55
CA ALA A 361 -8.09 -10.70 -8.98
C ALA A 361 -8.29 -9.29 -8.38
N GLU A 362 -7.86 -9.06 -7.13
CA GLU A 362 -7.83 -7.71 -6.52
C GLU A 362 -6.88 -6.76 -7.27
N ALA A 363 -5.81 -7.30 -7.86
CA ALA A 363 -4.95 -6.55 -8.76
C ALA A 363 -5.48 -6.48 -10.20
N ASP A 364 -6.72 -6.87 -10.50
CA ASP A 364 -7.30 -7.01 -11.86
C ASP A 364 -6.51 -7.88 -12.85
N VAL A 365 -5.89 -8.97 -12.38
CA VAL A 365 -5.34 -9.99 -13.28
C VAL A 365 -6.48 -10.83 -13.86
N ASP A 366 -6.47 -11.02 -15.18
CA ASP A 366 -7.47 -11.84 -15.86
C ASP A 366 -7.39 -13.31 -15.41
N TYR A 367 -8.54 -13.89 -15.08
CA TYR A 367 -8.67 -15.29 -14.69
C TYR A 367 -8.19 -16.26 -15.78
N GLU A 368 -8.26 -15.88 -17.05
CA GLU A 368 -7.79 -16.75 -18.15
C GLU A 368 -6.26 -16.93 -18.13
N LYS A 369 -5.53 -16.03 -17.45
CA LYS A 369 -4.08 -16.14 -17.24
C LYS A 369 -3.71 -16.97 -16.01
N LEU A 370 -4.67 -17.27 -15.13
CA LEU A 370 -4.46 -18.08 -13.92
C LEU A 370 -4.55 -19.57 -14.28
N MET A 371 -3.40 -20.25 -14.26
CA MET A 371 -3.31 -21.67 -14.54
C MET A 371 -3.33 -22.47 -13.25
N GLU A 372 -4.20 -23.48 -13.22
CA GLU A 372 -4.16 -24.54 -12.23
C GLU A 372 -2.89 -25.39 -12.40
N MET A 373 -2.46 -26.04 -11.31
CA MET A 373 -1.16 -26.70 -11.20
C MET A 373 -0.80 -27.67 -12.34
N ASP A 374 -1.75 -28.49 -12.81
CA ASP A 374 -1.48 -29.47 -13.88
C ASP A 374 -1.14 -28.75 -15.20
N ALA A 375 -1.96 -27.77 -15.60
CA ALA A 375 -1.70 -26.94 -16.78
C ALA A 375 -0.45 -26.06 -16.60
N ALA A 376 -0.22 -25.55 -15.39
CA ALA A 376 0.94 -24.74 -15.06
C ALA A 376 2.26 -25.52 -15.19
N ASN A 377 2.29 -26.79 -14.77
CA ASN A 377 3.47 -27.64 -14.93
C ASN A 377 3.79 -27.94 -16.40
N GLU A 378 2.76 -28.14 -17.25
CA GLU A 378 2.96 -28.25 -18.70
C GLU A 378 3.49 -26.95 -19.34
N ALA A 379 3.07 -25.79 -18.82
CA ALA A 379 3.55 -24.50 -19.27
C ALA A 379 4.99 -24.22 -18.83
N LEU A 380 5.36 -24.59 -17.58
CA LEU A 380 6.70 -24.41 -17.03
C LEU A 380 7.78 -25.15 -17.83
N GLN A 381 7.48 -26.33 -18.38
CA GLN A 381 8.38 -27.05 -19.28
C GLN A 381 8.72 -26.30 -20.57
N LYS A 382 7.83 -25.41 -21.01
CA LYS A 382 7.99 -24.60 -22.23
C LYS A 382 8.38 -23.15 -21.93
N ALA A 383 8.53 -22.81 -20.65
CA ALA A 383 8.80 -21.45 -20.20
C ALA A 383 10.27 -21.08 -20.43
N ASP A 384 10.49 -19.90 -21.02
CA ASP A 384 11.82 -19.30 -21.11
C ASP A 384 12.26 -18.75 -19.75
N LEU A 385 11.30 -18.30 -18.95
CA LEU A 385 11.54 -17.69 -17.65
C LEU A 385 10.42 -18.04 -16.67
N ALA A 386 10.78 -18.53 -15.49
CA ALA A 386 9.88 -18.61 -14.34
C ALA A 386 10.25 -17.53 -13.32
N ILE A 387 9.27 -16.72 -12.89
CA ILE A 387 9.46 -15.68 -11.87
C ILE A 387 8.71 -16.10 -10.61
N VAL A 388 9.45 -16.54 -9.61
CA VAL A 388 8.92 -16.95 -8.31
C VAL A 388 8.83 -15.72 -7.41
N VAL A 389 7.63 -15.40 -6.90
CA VAL A 389 7.40 -14.24 -6.04
C VAL A 389 6.89 -14.68 -4.68
N GLY A 390 7.78 -14.74 -3.69
CA GLY A 390 7.44 -15.09 -2.32
C GLY A 390 6.97 -16.54 -2.13
N ALA A 391 7.43 -17.48 -2.95
CA ALA A 391 7.07 -18.91 -2.86
C ALA A 391 8.30 -19.76 -2.49
N ASN A 392 8.13 -20.74 -1.60
CA ASN A 392 9.22 -21.64 -1.17
C ASN A 392 8.81 -23.11 -1.21
N ASP A 393 7.98 -23.58 -0.28
CA ASP A 393 7.63 -25.01 -0.20
C ASP A 393 6.92 -25.52 -1.46
N VAL A 394 6.05 -24.70 -2.07
CA VAL A 394 5.24 -25.05 -3.25
C VAL A 394 6.04 -25.18 -4.56
N ILE A 395 7.30 -24.75 -4.56
CA ILE A 395 8.25 -24.86 -5.68
C ILE A 395 9.48 -25.70 -5.31
N ASN A 396 9.49 -26.33 -4.13
CA ASN A 396 10.67 -27.01 -3.61
C ASN A 396 10.86 -28.39 -4.28
N PRO A 397 11.94 -28.61 -5.06
CA PRO A 397 12.19 -29.89 -5.75
C PRO A 397 12.37 -31.08 -4.80
N ALA A 398 12.72 -30.85 -3.53
CA ALA A 398 12.88 -31.89 -2.52
C ALA A 398 11.59 -32.72 -2.33
N ALA A 399 10.42 -32.15 -2.63
CA ALA A 399 9.15 -32.86 -2.60
C ALA A 399 9.11 -34.10 -3.54
N ARG A 400 9.89 -34.11 -4.63
CA ARG A 400 9.92 -35.23 -5.60
C ARG A 400 10.92 -36.33 -5.25
N HIS A 401 12.01 -36.01 -4.56
CA HIS A 401 13.18 -36.89 -4.47
C HIS A 401 13.69 -37.13 -3.04
N ALA A 402 13.36 -36.27 -2.07
CA ALA A 402 13.91 -36.35 -0.72
C ALA A 402 13.00 -37.16 0.21
N GLU A 403 13.12 -38.49 0.14
CA GLU A 403 12.41 -39.43 1.02
C GLU A 403 12.67 -39.12 2.50
N GLY A 404 11.61 -39.13 3.31
CA GLY A 404 11.67 -38.82 4.75
C GLY A 404 11.53 -37.33 5.09
N THR A 405 11.46 -36.44 4.11
CA THR A 405 11.12 -35.03 4.36
C THR A 405 9.60 -34.83 4.53
N PRO A 406 9.16 -33.83 5.32
CA PRO A 406 7.75 -33.45 5.47
C PRO A 406 6.96 -33.18 4.19
N ILE A 407 7.66 -32.86 3.09
CA ILE A 407 7.08 -32.48 1.80
C ILE A 407 7.24 -33.58 0.73
N TYR A 408 7.85 -34.72 1.07
CA TYR A 408 8.01 -35.81 0.11
C TYR A 408 6.64 -36.30 -0.39
N GLY A 409 6.49 -36.38 -1.71
CA GLY A 409 5.23 -36.73 -2.40
C GLY A 409 4.25 -35.57 -2.56
N MET A 410 4.56 -34.36 -2.04
CA MET A 410 3.76 -33.17 -2.29
C MET A 410 3.80 -32.81 -3.78
N PRO A 411 2.65 -32.68 -4.46
CA PRO A 411 2.62 -32.06 -5.78
C PRO A 411 3.21 -30.65 -5.64
N VAL A 412 4.16 -30.29 -6.50
CA VAL A 412 4.80 -28.97 -6.52
C VAL A 412 4.75 -28.39 -7.92
N LEU A 413 4.85 -27.07 -8.01
CA LEU A 413 5.11 -26.40 -9.28
C LEU A 413 6.57 -26.63 -9.65
N ILE A 414 6.82 -27.25 -10.81
CA ILE A 414 8.15 -27.68 -11.24
C ILE A 414 8.88 -26.49 -11.89
N ALA A 415 9.20 -25.49 -11.06
CA ALA A 415 9.86 -24.26 -11.51
C ALA A 415 11.24 -24.53 -12.14
N ASP A 416 11.91 -25.61 -11.73
CA ASP A 416 13.23 -26.01 -12.23
C ASP A 416 13.24 -26.55 -13.68
N ASP A 417 12.06 -26.87 -14.23
CA ASP A 417 11.91 -27.26 -15.63
C ASP A 417 12.05 -26.05 -16.59
N ALA A 418 11.80 -24.83 -16.10
CA ALA A 418 12.00 -23.61 -16.89
C ALA A 418 13.47 -23.43 -17.28
N LYS A 419 13.73 -22.71 -18.39
CA LYS A 419 15.11 -22.44 -18.83
C LYS A 419 15.89 -21.61 -17.82
N HIS A 420 15.24 -20.60 -17.25
CA HIS A 420 15.77 -19.74 -16.18
C HIS A 420 14.71 -19.48 -15.12
N VAL A 421 15.16 -19.31 -13.88
CA VAL A 421 14.28 -19.02 -12.73
C VAL A 421 14.78 -17.77 -12.03
N ILE A 422 13.91 -16.80 -11.76
CA ILE A 422 14.18 -15.65 -10.89
C ILE A 422 13.38 -15.82 -9.62
N ILE A 423 14.02 -15.68 -8.45
CA ILE A 423 13.39 -15.90 -7.16
C ILE A 423 13.42 -14.61 -6.35
N CYS A 424 12.24 -14.02 -6.15
CA CYS A 424 11.98 -12.82 -5.38
C CYS A 424 11.46 -13.20 -3.99
N ASN A 425 12.38 -13.63 -3.11
CA ASN A 425 12.06 -14.08 -1.75
C ASN A 425 12.88 -13.30 -0.72
N PHE A 426 12.37 -13.19 0.51
CA PHE A 426 13.03 -12.41 1.56
C PHE A 426 14.43 -12.93 1.94
N ASP A 427 14.55 -14.24 2.13
CA ASP A 427 15.82 -14.90 2.43
C ASP A 427 15.83 -16.33 1.84
N THR A 428 16.93 -17.04 2.04
CA THR A 428 17.10 -18.44 1.62
C THR A 428 16.65 -19.45 2.67
N LYS A 429 16.04 -19.00 3.79
CA LYS A 429 15.69 -19.90 4.88
C LYS A 429 14.56 -20.84 4.44
N PRO A 430 14.48 -22.04 5.05
CA PRO A 430 13.37 -22.94 4.82
C PRO A 430 12.01 -22.28 5.01
N GLY A 431 11.05 -22.69 4.18
CA GLY A 431 9.66 -22.26 4.27
C GLY A 431 8.95 -22.84 5.50
N TYR A 432 7.63 -22.98 5.41
CA TYR A 432 6.84 -23.49 6.52
C TYR A 432 7.23 -24.95 6.86
N ALA A 433 7.56 -25.76 5.86
CA ALA A 433 7.93 -27.16 6.07
C ALA A 433 9.24 -27.36 6.82
N GLY A 434 10.08 -26.32 6.94
CA GLY A 434 11.40 -26.43 7.57
C GLY A 434 12.40 -27.26 6.76
N VAL A 435 12.14 -27.44 5.45
CA VAL A 435 13.01 -28.16 4.52
C VAL A 435 13.73 -27.14 3.64
N GLU A 436 15.05 -27.28 3.52
CA GLU A 436 15.85 -26.46 2.61
C GLU A 436 15.40 -26.65 1.16
N ASN A 437 15.55 -25.62 0.32
CA ASN A 437 15.09 -25.63 -1.06
C ASN A 437 16.28 -25.78 -2.02
N PRO A 438 16.48 -26.96 -2.64
CA PRO A 438 17.58 -27.18 -3.59
C PRO A 438 17.55 -26.25 -4.81
N LEU A 439 16.41 -25.63 -5.11
CA LEU A 439 16.30 -24.67 -6.21
C LEU A 439 17.18 -23.43 -5.98
N TYR A 440 17.45 -23.05 -4.74
CA TYR A 440 18.25 -21.86 -4.42
C TYR A 440 19.73 -22.04 -4.77
N THR A 441 20.17 -23.28 -4.90
CA THR A 441 21.55 -23.64 -5.29
C THR A 441 21.63 -24.08 -6.76
N SER A 442 20.56 -23.93 -7.54
CA SER A 442 20.54 -24.32 -8.96
C SER A 442 21.23 -23.28 -9.84
N ASP A 443 22.05 -23.71 -10.79
CA ASP A 443 22.71 -22.85 -11.77
C ASP A 443 21.73 -22.05 -12.66
N LYS A 444 20.47 -22.51 -12.72
CA LYS A 444 19.41 -21.83 -13.47
C LYS A 444 18.73 -20.71 -12.69
N ALA A 445 18.94 -20.63 -11.37
CA ALA A 445 18.22 -19.74 -10.48
C ALA A 445 19.02 -18.45 -10.20
N THR A 446 18.38 -17.31 -10.40
CA THR A 446 18.87 -16.00 -9.95
C THR A 446 18.09 -15.59 -8.70
N LEU A 447 18.79 -15.39 -7.58
CA LEU A 447 18.18 -14.95 -6.32
C LEU A 447 18.16 -13.42 -6.24
N LEU A 448 16.97 -12.85 -6.08
CA LEU A 448 16.74 -11.46 -5.70
C LEU A 448 16.17 -11.46 -4.29
N LEU A 449 17.07 -11.33 -3.31
CA LEU A 449 16.69 -11.39 -1.90
C LEU A 449 16.19 -10.03 -1.41
N GLY A 450 15.13 -10.03 -0.61
CA GLY A 450 14.52 -8.83 -0.04
C GLY A 450 13.00 -8.89 -0.03
N ASP A 451 12.35 -7.81 0.40
CA ASP A 451 10.89 -7.72 0.34
C ASP A 451 10.40 -7.94 -1.11
N ALA A 452 9.34 -8.74 -1.29
CA ALA A 452 8.85 -9.08 -2.61
C ALA A 452 8.35 -7.84 -3.40
N ASN A 453 7.91 -6.80 -2.70
CA ASN A 453 7.50 -5.53 -3.29
C ASN A 453 8.68 -4.80 -3.93
N ASP A 454 9.84 -4.80 -3.26
CA ASP A 454 11.05 -4.10 -3.67
C ASP A 454 11.82 -4.85 -4.76
N THR A 455 11.90 -6.17 -4.63
CA THR A 455 12.55 -7.06 -5.60
C THR A 455 11.79 -7.05 -6.94
N VAL A 456 10.45 -7.09 -6.92
CA VAL A 456 9.63 -6.94 -8.13
C VAL A 456 9.76 -5.53 -8.72
N GLN A 457 9.86 -4.48 -7.89
CA GLN A 457 10.16 -3.13 -8.37
C GLN A 457 11.54 -3.05 -9.05
N SER A 458 12.53 -3.73 -8.48
CA SER A 458 13.88 -3.78 -9.03
C SER A 458 13.90 -4.49 -10.38
N LEU A 459 13.08 -5.53 -10.55
CA LEU A 459 12.87 -6.18 -11.86
C LEU A 459 12.23 -5.23 -12.87
N LEU A 460 11.21 -4.47 -12.47
CA LEU A 460 10.59 -3.43 -13.32
C LEU A 460 11.61 -2.39 -13.78
N THR A 461 12.44 -1.89 -12.85
CA THR A 461 13.50 -0.93 -13.16
C THR A 461 14.55 -1.55 -14.08
N THR A 462 14.99 -2.78 -13.81
CA THR A 462 15.97 -3.50 -14.64
C THR A 462 15.42 -3.72 -16.06
N LEU A 463 14.13 -4.04 -16.19
CA LEU A 463 13.45 -4.20 -17.47
C LEU A 463 13.34 -2.88 -18.24
N ALA A 464 13.24 -1.74 -17.54
CA ALA A 464 13.26 -0.41 -18.14
C ALA A 464 14.69 0.00 -18.56
N SER A 465 15.71 -0.26 -17.73
CA SER A 465 17.10 0.05 -18.03
C SER A 465 17.69 -0.77 -19.18
N ALA A 466 17.20 -2.01 -19.39
CA ALA A 466 17.53 -2.82 -20.56
C ALA A 466 17.18 -2.10 -21.88
N ASP A 467 16.13 -1.27 -21.86
CA ASP A 467 15.70 -0.50 -23.02
C ASP A 467 16.58 0.74 -23.26
N SER A 468 17.21 1.29 -22.20
CA SER A 468 18.15 2.42 -22.29
C SER A 468 19.57 2.02 -22.77
N ALA A 469 19.99 0.77 -22.53
CA ALA A 469 21.30 0.27 -22.97
C ALA A 469 21.34 -0.19 -24.44
N ALA A 470 20.17 -0.48 -25.03
CA ALA A 470 20.04 -0.83 -26.45
C ALA A 470 19.94 0.41 -27.38
N SER A 471 19.75 1.60 -26.83
CA SER A 471 19.58 2.86 -27.59
C SER A 471 20.85 3.71 -27.69
N THR A 472 21.99 3.28 -27.12
CA THR A 472 23.24 4.05 -27.09
C THR A 472 24.16 3.86 -28.31
N SER A 473 23.61 3.49 -29.47
CA SER A 473 24.35 3.42 -30.73
C SER A 473 23.58 4.01 -31.90
N ALA A 474 23.17 5.29 -31.80
CA ALA A 474 22.80 6.11 -32.95
C ALA A 474 22.70 7.61 -32.57
N SER A 475 23.83 8.27 -32.31
CA SER A 475 23.89 9.74 -32.44
C SER A 475 24.30 10.07 -33.86
N THR A 476 23.33 10.35 -34.74
CA THR A 476 23.57 10.90 -36.08
C THR A 476 22.58 12.01 -36.39
N GLY A 477 23.11 13.17 -36.77
CA GLY A 477 22.40 14.19 -37.56
C GLY A 477 21.86 15.38 -36.78
N GLY A 478 22.61 16.49 -36.79
CA GLY A 478 22.24 17.72 -36.09
C GLY A 478 21.17 18.56 -36.80
N THR A 479 20.32 19.17 -36.01
CA THR A 479 19.68 20.48 -36.26
C THR A 479 19.55 21.14 -34.89
N ASP A 480 19.98 22.40 -34.75
CA ASP A 480 19.86 23.13 -33.49
C ASP A 480 18.36 23.34 -33.19
N ILE A 481 17.84 22.64 -32.19
CA ILE A 481 16.40 22.54 -31.91
C ILE A 481 15.88 23.85 -31.27
N GLY A 482 16.76 24.59 -30.57
CA GLY A 482 16.40 25.80 -29.84
C GLY A 482 15.79 26.92 -30.70
N PRO A 483 16.45 27.35 -31.79
CA PRO A 483 15.89 28.37 -32.69
C PRO A 483 14.57 27.95 -33.35
N LEU A 484 14.42 26.66 -33.66
CA LEU A 484 13.24 26.10 -34.31
C LEU A 484 12.03 26.09 -33.36
N LEU A 485 12.22 25.72 -32.09
CA LEU A 485 11.19 25.81 -31.06
C LEU A 485 10.81 27.26 -30.75
N ALA A 486 11.78 28.16 -30.68
CA ALA A 486 11.56 29.56 -30.29
C ALA A 486 10.87 30.41 -31.38
N GLN A 487 10.98 30.04 -32.67
CA GLN A 487 10.45 30.82 -33.79
C GLN A 487 9.14 30.26 -34.38
N ALA A 488 8.70 29.07 -33.94
CA ALA A 488 7.49 28.44 -34.46
C ALA A 488 6.23 29.24 -34.06
N LYS A 489 5.36 29.56 -35.04
CA LYS A 489 4.13 30.33 -34.80
C LYS A 489 2.88 29.46 -34.77
N ASN A 490 2.83 28.39 -35.55
CA ASN A 490 1.74 27.41 -35.51
C ASN A 490 2.31 26.06 -35.13
N VAL A 491 2.01 25.58 -33.92
CA VAL A 491 2.51 24.32 -33.39
C VAL A 491 1.35 23.36 -33.18
N VAL A 492 1.48 22.14 -33.69
CA VAL A 492 0.50 21.07 -33.46
C VAL A 492 1.16 19.97 -32.64
N ILE A 493 0.64 19.72 -31.44
CA ILE A 493 1.11 18.63 -30.58
C ILE A 493 0.25 17.39 -30.84
N ILE A 494 0.89 16.27 -31.11
CA ILE A 494 0.24 14.99 -31.36
C ILE A 494 0.53 14.04 -30.20
N PRO A 495 -0.37 13.91 -29.21
CA PRO A 495 -0.22 12.97 -28.12
C PRO A 495 -0.49 11.54 -28.58
N GLY A 496 0.26 10.59 -28.03
CA GLY A 496 0.09 9.17 -28.26
C GLY A 496 0.28 8.34 -27.00
N TYR A 497 0.15 7.02 -27.16
CA TYR A 497 0.21 6.10 -26.03
C TYR A 497 1.52 6.14 -25.24
N GLY A 498 2.64 6.49 -25.88
CA GLY A 498 3.92 6.70 -25.19
C GLY A 498 3.89 7.87 -24.20
N MET A 499 3.11 8.93 -24.46
CA MET A 499 2.87 10.02 -23.50
C MET A 499 2.15 9.50 -22.25
N ALA A 500 1.14 8.64 -22.44
CA ALA A 500 0.38 8.03 -21.34
C ALA A 500 1.23 7.08 -20.49
N LEU A 501 2.10 6.30 -21.12
CA LEU A 501 3.03 5.42 -20.42
C LEU A 501 4.01 6.21 -19.53
N ALA A 502 4.51 7.31 -20.06
CA ALA A 502 5.47 8.20 -19.40
C ALA A 502 4.84 9.18 -18.40
N GLN A 503 3.51 9.19 -18.27
CA GLN A 503 2.77 10.19 -17.48
C GLN A 503 3.19 11.64 -17.83
N ALA A 504 3.42 11.90 -19.12
CA ALA A 504 4.02 13.15 -19.60
C ALA A 504 2.98 14.26 -19.88
N GLN A 505 1.68 14.01 -19.65
CA GLN A 505 0.58 14.93 -20.00
C GLN A 505 0.75 16.34 -19.39
N HIS A 506 1.23 16.44 -18.15
CA HIS A 506 1.48 17.74 -17.50
C HIS A 506 2.64 18.49 -18.17
N LYS A 507 3.75 17.80 -18.49
CA LYS A 507 4.88 18.41 -19.20
C LYS A 507 4.54 18.80 -20.63
N VAL A 508 3.63 18.06 -21.27
CA VAL A 508 3.11 18.41 -22.59
C VAL A 508 2.26 19.69 -22.53
N ARG A 509 1.48 19.89 -21.46
CA ARG A 509 0.87 21.20 -21.18
C ARG A 509 1.92 22.27 -20.93
N ASP A 510 2.92 22.01 -20.09
CA ASP A 510 3.97 23.00 -19.79
C ASP A 510 4.70 23.45 -21.06
N LEU A 511 4.95 22.52 -21.99
CA LEU A 511 5.55 22.81 -23.29
C LEU A 511 4.63 23.69 -24.14
N ALA A 512 3.33 23.39 -24.19
CA ALA A 512 2.35 24.22 -24.88
C ALA A 512 2.28 25.63 -24.27
N ASP A 513 2.19 25.73 -22.95
CA ASP A 513 2.16 26.99 -22.21
C ASP A 513 3.44 27.81 -22.45
N ALA A 514 4.61 27.16 -22.52
CA ALA A 514 5.88 27.81 -22.84
C ALA A 514 5.90 28.36 -24.29
N LEU A 515 5.36 27.62 -25.25
CA LEU A 515 5.28 28.05 -26.65
C LEU A 515 4.25 29.18 -26.82
N GLU A 516 3.10 29.10 -26.16
CA GLU A 516 2.06 30.14 -26.18
C GLU A 516 2.53 31.45 -25.55
N LYS A 517 3.29 31.39 -24.45
CA LYS A 517 3.95 32.58 -23.87
C LYS A 517 4.86 33.30 -24.86
N ARG A 518 5.34 32.61 -25.90
CA ARG A 518 6.17 33.17 -26.99
C ARG A 518 5.36 33.61 -28.20
N GLY A 519 4.02 33.60 -28.10
CA GLY A 519 3.11 34.01 -29.16
C GLY A 519 2.84 32.94 -30.22
N ALA A 520 3.19 31.67 -29.95
CA ALA A 520 2.79 30.56 -30.81
C ALA A 520 1.31 30.20 -30.57
N ASN A 521 0.59 29.86 -31.64
CA ASN A 521 -0.69 29.21 -31.60
C ASN A 521 -0.47 27.70 -31.48
N VAL A 522 -0.87 27.11 -30.35
CA VAL A 522 -0.69 25.68 -30.07
C VAL A 522 -2.04 24.97 -30.07
N ALA A 523 -2.13 23.87 -30.83
CA ALA A 523 -3.31 23.02 -30.87
C ALA A 523 -2.91 21.55 -30.73
N TYR A 524 -3.84 20.71 -30.27
CA TYR A 524 -3.62 19.28 -30.06
C TYR A 524 -4.36 18.48 -31.11
N ALA A 525 -3.64 17.72 -31.93
CA ALA A 525 -4.24 16.84 -32.92
C ALA A 525 -4.48 15.46 -32.31
N ILE A 526 -5.75 15.11 -32.07
CA ILE A 526 -6.10 13.87 -31.38
C ILE A 526 -6.54 12.81 -32.39
N HIS A 527 -5.84 11.68 -32.39
CA HIS A 527 -6.30 10.51 -33.11
C HIS A 527 -7.24 9.68 -32.21
N PRO A 528 -8.43 9.25 -32.68
CA PRO A 528 -9.38 8.47 -31.86
C PRO A 528 -8.81 7.17 -31.29
N VAL A 529 -7.75 6.65 -31.93
CA VAL A 529 -7.09 5.38 -31.60
C VAL A 529 -5.66 5.58 -31.06
N ALA A 530 -5.31 6.78 -30.61
CA ALA A 530 -3.97 7.09 -30.07
C ALA A 530 -3.66 6.42 -28.71
N GLY A 531 -4.63 5.79 -28.06
CA GLY A 531 -4.48 5.11 -26.76
C GLY A 531 -5.19 3.75 -26.69
N ARG A 532 -5.23 3.15 -25.49
CA ARG A 532 -5.87 1.83 -25.27
C ARG A 532 -7.40 1.84 -25.35
N MET A 533 -8.01 3.02 -25.34
CA MET A 533 -9.45 3.21 -25.50
C MET A 533 -9.73 4.51 -26.27
N PRO A 534 -10.85 4.61 -27.02
CA PRO A 534 -11.26 5.86 -27.64
C PRO A 534 -11.39 6.98 -26.61
N GLY A 535 -10.92 8.18 -26.95
CA GLY A 535 -10.92 9.34 -26.06
C GLY A 535 -9.86 9.34 -24.96
N HIS A 536 -8.98 8.32 -24.91
CA HIS A 536 -7.95 8.23 -23.87
C HIS A 536 -7.04 9.46 -23.80
N MET A 537 -6.63 10.02 -24.95
CA MET A 537 -5.80 11.24 -24.97
C MET A 537 -6.60 12.46 -24.49
N ASN A 538 -7.89 12.56 -24.81
CA ASN A 538 -8.76 13.64 -24.33
C ASN A 538 -8.84 13.63 -22.80
N VAL A 539 -8.94 12.45 -22.19
CA VAL A 539 -8.99 12.31 -20.71
C VAL A 539 -7.67 12.74 -20.08
N LEU A 540 -6.53 12.31 -20.63
CA LEU A 540 -5.21 12.67 -20.07
C LEU A 540 -4.87 14.15 -20.24
N LEU A 541 -5.24 14.73 -21.39
CA LEU A 541 -5.07 16.17 -21.60
C LEU A 541 -6.04 16.98 -20.74
N ALA A 542 -7.27 16.50 -20.52
CA ALA A 542 -8.21 17.10 -19.58
C ALA A 542 -7.71 16.99 -18.12
N GLU A 543 -7.08 15.89 -17.74
CA GLU A 543 -6.42 15.73 -16.42
C GLU A 543 -5.26 16.72 -16.25
N ALA A 544 -4.59 17.07 -17.35
CA ALA A 544 -3.58 18.10 -17.37
C ALA A 544 -4.17 19.52 -17.51
N ASP A 545 -5.48 19.75 -17.39
CA ASP A 545 -6.20 21.01 -17.68
C ASP A 545 -5.88 21.67 -19.05
N VAL A 546 -5.77 20.87 -20.10
CA VAL A 546 -5.79 21.38 -21.47
C VAL A 546 -7.22 21.70 -21.89
N ASP A 547 -7.43 22.91 -22.39
CA ASP A 547 -8.73 23.37 -22.85
C ASP A 547 -9.26 22.49 -24.01
N TYR A 548 -10.53 22.10 -23.91
CA TYR A 548 -11.19 21.26 -24.89
C TYR A 548 -11.26 21.94 -26.27
N GLU A 549 -11.32 23.27 -26.33
CA GLU A 549 -11.31 24.01 -27.59
C GLU A 549 -10.01 23.87 -28.38
N LYS A 550 -8.91 23.51 -27.71
CA LYS A 550 -7.60 23.25 -28.34
C LYS A 550 -7.45 21.81 -28.84
N LEU A 551 -8.38 20.91 -28.48
CA LEU A 551 -8.39 19.53 -28.95
C LEU A 551 -9.07 19.46 -30.32
N MET A 552 -8.29 19.17 -31.35
CA MET A 552 -8.78 19.02 -32.70
C MET A 552 -9.17 17.57 -32.96
N GLU A 553 -10.39 17.39 -33.46
CA GLU A 553 -10.83 16.14 -34.07
C GLU A 553 -10.05 15.88 -35.37
N MET A 554 -10.13 14.65 -35.85
CA MET A 554 -9.23 14.14 -36.89
C MET A 554 -9.25 14.93 -38.21
N ASP A 555 -10.43 15.35 -38.69
CA ASP A 555 -10.57 16.07 -39.95
C ASP A 555 -9.95 17.48 -39.85
N ALA A 556 -10.18 18.20 -38.74
CA ALA A 556 -9.60 19.51 -38.49
C ALA A 556 -8.08 19.43 -38.23
N SER A 557 -7.63 18.35 -37.60
CA SER A 557 -6.22 18.12 -37.27
C SER A 557 -5.33 18.07 -38.51
N ASN A 558 -5.78 17.39 -39.58
CA ASN A 558 -5.00 17.27 -40.80
C ASN A 558 -4.91 18.59 -41.58
N GLU A 559 -5.94 19.43 -41.54
CA GLU A 559 -5.89 20.78 -42.11
C GLU A 559 -4.93 21.70 -41.33
N ALA A 560 -4.90 21.57 -40.00
CA ALA A 560 -3.98 22.32 -39.14
C ALA A 560 -2.52 21.88 -39.36
N LEU A 561 -2.26 20.57 -39.47
CA LEU A 561 -0.92 20.02 -39.72
C LEU A 561 -0.31 20.48 -41.04
N GLN A 562 -1.11 20.72 -42.08
CA GLN A 562 -0.63 21.30 -43.35
C GLN A 562 -0.16 22.76 -43.22
N LYS A 563 -0.69 23.49 -42.22
CA LYS A 563 -0.37 24.89 -41.94
C LYS A 563 0.64 25.05 -40.80
N ALA A 564 1.00 23.95 -40.13
CA ALA A 564 1.87 23.94 -38.97
C ALA A 564 3.34 24.22 -39.34
N ASP A 565 3.97 25.14 -38.61
CA ASP A 565 5.41 25.36 -38.67
C ASP A 565 6.15 24.20 -37.99
N LEU A 566 5.53 23.61 -36.96
CA LEU A 566 6.09 22.55 -36.16
C LEU A 566 5.01 21.54 -35.75
N ALA A 567 5.25 20.25 -35.98
CA ALA A 567 4.52 19.17 -35.35
C ALA A 567 5.38 18.52 -34.24
N VAL A 568 4.86 18.42 -33.02
CA VAL A 568 5.53 17.74 -31.91
C VAL A 568 4.78 16.46 -31.58
N ILE A 569 5.37 15.32 -31.95
CA ILE A 569 4.81 14.00 -31.70
C ILE A 569 5.31 13.51 -30.34
N VAL A 570 4.38 13.19 -29.43
CA VAL A 570 4.72 12.72 -28.08
C VAL A 570 4.17 11.32 -27.88
N GLY A 571 5.02 10.32 -28.08
CA GLY A 571 4.65 8.92 -27.88
C GLY A 571 3.64 8.36 -28.88
N ALA A 572 3.55 8.90 -30.10
CA ALA A 572 2.65 8.42 -31.15
C ALA A 572 3.46 7.81 -32.33
N ASN A 573 3.07 6.62 -32.79
CA ASN A 573 3.75 5.93 -33.91
C ASN A 573 2.76 5.55 -35.02
N ASP A 574 1.90 4.54 -34.82
CA ASP A 574 1.04 4.05 -35.90
C ASP A 574 0.04 5.10 -36.40
N VAL A 575 -0.49 5.90 -35.48
CA VAL A 575 -1.50 6.94 -35.77
C VAL A 575 -0.95 8.15 -36.54
N VAL A 576 0.37 8.26 -36.65
CA VAL A 576 1.08 9.28 -37.45
C VAL A 576 1.84 8.68 -38.62
N ASN A 577 1.77 7.36 -38.83
CA ASN A 577 2.62 6.66 -39.79
C ASN A 577 2.15 6.87 -41.24
N PRO A 578 2.92 7.56 -42.10
CA PRO A 578 2.52 7.83 -43.49
C PRO A 578 2.37 6.56 -44.34
N ALA A 579 2.96 5.43 -43.93
CA ALA A 579 2.83 4.15 -44.62
C ALA A 579 1.36 3.69 -44.74
N ALA A 580 0.49 4.14 -43.83
CA ALA A 580 -0.95 3.88 -43.89
C ALA A 580 -1.61 4.32 -45.22
N ARG A 581 -1.05 5.31 -45.92
CA ARG A 581 -1.62 5.82 -47.18
C ARG A 581 -1.14 5.09 -48.44
N HIS A 582 0.00 4.39 -48.37
CA HIS A 582 0.70 3.93 -49.59
C HIS A 582 1.24 2.50 -49.52
N ALA A 583 1.38 1.91 -48.33
CA ALA A 583 1.95 0.58 -48.15
C ALA A 583 0.88 -0.51 -48.20
N GLU A 584 0.46 -0.89 -49.42
CA GLU A 584 -0.50 -1.97 -49.66
C GLU A 584 -0.09 -3.28 -48.98
N GLY A 585 -1.04 -3.92 -48.29
CA GLY A 585 -0.81 -5.20 -47.58
C GLY A 585 -0.31 -5.07 -46.13
N THR A 586 -0.11 -3.85 -45.62
CA THR A 586 0.22 -3.63 -44.21
C THR A 586 -1.04 -3.50 -43.33
N PRO A 587 -0.98 -3.84 -42.02
CA PRO A 587 -2.14 -3.74 -41.11
C PRO A 587 -2.74 -2.33 -40.96
N ILE A 588 -1.96 -1.28 -41.30
CA ILE A 588 -2.40 0.12 -41.25
C ILE A 588 -2.81 0.67 -42.62
N TYR A 589 -2.74 -0.13 -43.69
CA TYR A 589 -3.11 0.34 -45.02
C TYR A 589 -4.60 0.73 -45.07
N GLY A 590 -4.87 1.98 -45.44
CA GLY A 590 -6.21 2.56 -45.43
C GLY A 590 -6.71 3.04 -44.06
N MET A 591 -5.89 2.91 -43.01
CA MET A 591 -6.18 3.50 -41.70
C MET A 591 -6.08 5.03 -41.83
N PRO A 592 -7.09 5.79 -41.36
CA PRO A 592 -6.95 7.22 -41.17
C PRO A 592 -5.72 7.49 -40.29
N VAL A 593 -4.86 8.43 -40.66
CA VAL A 593 -3.69 8.85 -39.84
C VAL A 593 -3.61 10.36 -39.77
N LEU A 594 -2.99 10.86 -38.70
CA LEU A 594 -2.61 12.27 -38.57
C LEU A 594 -1.41 12.54 -39.47
N MET A 595 -1.55 13.48 -40.40
CA MET A 595 -0.56 13.82 -41.42
C MET A 595 0.55 14.70 -40.83
N ALA A 596 1.27 14.20 -39.83
CA ALA A 596 2.41 14.89 -39.24
C ALA A 596 3.50 15.19 -40.28
N ASP A 597 3.62 14.35 -41.30
CA ASP A 597 4.46 14.54 -42.46
C ASP A 597 4.03 15.70 -43.37
N ALA A 598 2.92 16.40 -43.09
CA ALA A 598 2.55 17.62 -43.80
C ALA A 598 3.14 18.90 -43.17
N ALA A 599 3.56 18.84 -41.90
CA ALA A 599 4.15 19.99 -41.21
C ALA A 599 5.54 20.35 -41.80
N LYS A 600 5.97 21.62 -41.64
CA LYS A 600 7.29 22.08 -42.12
C LYS A 600 8.43 21.37 -41.42
N HIS A 601 8.32 21.18 -40.10
CA HIS A 601 9.26 20.39 -39.29
C HIS A 601 8.51 19.48 -38.31
N VAL A 602 9.12 18.35 -37.98
CA VAL A 602 8.57 17.36 -37.05
C VAL A 602 9.58 17.08 -35.95
N ILE A 603 9.18 17.20 -34.68
CA ILE A 603 9.95 16.71 -33.53
C ILE A 603 9.24 15.47 -33.00
N ILE A 604 9.98 14.40 -32.78
CA ILE A 604 9.42 13.14 -32.28
C ILE A 604 10.05 12.81 -30.94
N CYS A 605 9.22 12.82 -29.90
CA CYS A 605 9.50 12.39 -28.53
C CYS A 605 8.96 10.97 -28.33
N ASN A 606 9.59 10.00 -29.00
CA ASN A 606 9.23 8.58 -28.90
C ASN A 606 10.37 7.81 -28.26
N PHE A 607 10.05 6.69 -27.63
CA PHE A 607 11.03 5.90 -26.89
C PHE A 607 12.17 5.38 -27.79
N ASP A 608 11.83 4.86 -28.97
CA ASP A 608 12.78 4.40 -29.98
C ASP A 608 12.21 4.57 -31.40
N THR A 609 12.97 4.16 -32.42
CA THR A 609 12.54 4.18 -33.82
C THR A 609 11.89 2.87 -34.26
N LYS A 610 11.56 1.95 -33.34
CA LYS A 610 10.97 0.66 -33.72
C LYS A 610 9.54 0.86 -34.24
N PRO A 611 9.02 -0.07 -35.05
CA PRO A 611 7.62 -0.08 -35.44
C PRO A 611 6.68 0.00 -34.25
N GLY A 612 5.53 0.66 -34.44
CA GLY A 612 4.46 0.70 -33.45
C GLY A 612 3.75 -0.65 -33.28
N TYR A 613 2.58 -0.63 -32.66
CA TYR A 613 1.75 -1.81 -32.44
C TYR A 613 1.42 -2.56 -33.74
N ALA A 614 1.32 -1.85 -34.86
CA ALA A 614 1.05 -2.47 -36.16
C ALA A 614 2.25 -3.20 -36.78
N GLY A 615 3.45 -3.09 -36.22
CA GLY A 615 4.65 -3.73 -36.75
C GLY A 615 5.11 -3.17 -38.11
N VAL A 616 4.69 -1.96 -38.46
CA VAL A 616 5.06 -1.26 -39.70
C VAL A 616 6.08 -0.16 -39.40
N GLU A 617 7.20 -0.17 -40.10
CA GLU A 617 8.22 0.88 -40.03
C GLU A 617 7.60 2.25 -40.33
N ASN A 618 8.07 3.30 -39.63
CA ASN A 618 7.53 4.64 -39.80
C ASN A 618 8.47 5.51 -40.64
N PRO A 619 8.10 5.86 -41.89
CA PRO A 619 8.92 6.70 -42.77
C PRO A 619 9.27 8.08 -42.19
N LEU A 620 8.53 8.57 -41.18
CA LEU A 620 8.86 9.82 -40.49
C LEU A 620 10.23 9.80 -39.83
N TYR A 621 10.69 8.64 -39.33
CA TYR A 621 11.95 8.52 -38.61
C TYR A 621 13.18 8.71 -39.50
N THR A 622 13.02 8.53 -40.81
CA THR A 622 14.09 8.70 -41.80
C THR A 622 13.92 9.97 -42.63
N SER A 623 12.99 10.86 -42.27
CA SER A 623 12.72 12.08 -43.03
C SER A 623 13.68 13.21 -42.65
N ASP A 624 14.20 13.92 -43.64
CA ASP A 624 15.16 15.03 -43.46
C ASP A 624 14.62 16.22 -42.66
N LYS A 625 13.29 16.31 -42.48
CA LYS A 625 12.62 17.34 -41.70
C LYS A 625 12.24 16.92 -40.28
N THR A 626 12.61 15.69 -39.90
CA THR A 626 12.32 15.11 -38.60
C THR A 626 13.53 15.22 -37.68
N THR A 627 13.30 15.70 -36.47
CA THR A 627 14.26 15.62 -35.37
C THR A 627 13.78 14.58 -34.36
N LEU A 628 14.65 13.61 -34.05
CA LEU A 628 14.34 12.54 -33.11
C LEU A 628 14.90 12.87 -31.72
N LEU A 629 14.02 12.91 -30.73
CA LEU A 629 14.37 12.89 -29.32
C LEU A 629 13.93 11.55 -28.76
N LEU A 630 14.86 10.60 -28.76
CA LEU A 630 14.59 9.24 -28.33
C LEU A 630 14.74 9.11 -26.80
N GLY A 631 13.84 8.35 -26.19
CA GLY A 631 13.81 8.12 -24.75
C GLY A 631 12.41 8.30 -24.16
N ASP A 632 12.30 8.24 -22.84
CA ASP A 632 11.03 8.41 -22.16
C ASP A 632 10.38 9.76 -22.56
N ALA A 633 9.07 9.75 -22.84
CA ALA A 633 8.37 10.95 -23.30
C ALA A 633 8.38 12.08 -22.25
N ASN A 634 8.47 11.73 -20.96
CA ASN A 634 8.58 12.68 -19.86
C ASN A 634 9.93 13.43 -19.91
N ASP A 635 11.01 12.71 -20.16
CA ASP A 635 12.38 13.25 -20.21
C ASP A 635 12.64 14.02 -21.50
N THR A 636 12.16 13.50 -22.63
CA THR A 636 12.33 14.14 -23.95
C THR A 636 11.54 15.45 -24.04
N VAL A 637 10.33 15.51 -23.48
CA VAL A 637 9.56 16.76 -23.35
C VAL A 637 10.22 17.72 -22.34
N GLN A 638 10.79 17.21 -21.24
CA GLN A 638 11.60 18.02 -20.32
C GLN A 638 12.83 18.64 -21.00
N SER A 639 13.47 17.90 -21.90
CA SER A 639 14.61 18.39 -22.69
C SER A 639 14.18 19.53 -23.63
N LEU A 640 13.01 19.43 -24.26
CA LEU A 640 12.43 20.53 -25.06
C LEU A 640 12.17 21.78 -24.22
N LEU A 641 11.59 21.63 -23.03
CA LEU A 641 11.36 22.72 -22.07
C LEU A 641 12.68 23.38 -21.65
N THR A 642 13.69 22.57 -21.33
CA THR A 642 15.02 23.05 -20.95
C THR A 642 15.69 23.78 -22.10
N THR A 643 15.56 23.28 -23.33
CA THR A 643 16.09 23.91 -24.54
C THR A 643 15.41 25.26 -24.80
N LEU A 644 14.09 25.34 -24.62
CA LEU A 644 13.33 26.59 -24.69
C LEU A 644 13.77 27.61 -23.63
N ALA A 645 13.97 27.18 -22.38
CA ALA A 645 14.47 28.04 -21.31
C ALA A 645 15.93 28.50 -21.55
N SER A 646 16.75 27.64 -22.15
CA SER A 646 18.13 27.95 -22.52
C SER A 646 18.19 29.00 -23.65
N ALA A 647 17.24 28.95 -24.59
CA ALA A 647 17.10 29.97 -25.63
C ALA A 647 16.74 31.35 -25.04
N ASP A 648 16.01 31.41 -23.92
CA ASP A 648 15.72 32.67 -23.21
C ASP A 648 16.96 33.24 -22.50
N SER A 649 17.87 32.37 -22.06
CA SER A 649 19.13 32.73 -21.39
C SER A 649 20.11 33.43 -22.34
N ALA A 650 19.97 33.21 -23.65
CA ALA A 650 20.74 33.87 -24.69
C ALA A 650 20.09 35.18 -25.21
N ALA A 651 18.85 35.49 -24.80
CA ALA A 651 18.07 36.60 -25.35
C ALA A 651 17.55 37.63 -24.32
N SER A 652 17.77 37.44 -23.02
CA SER A 652 17.23 38.33 -21.98
C SER A 652 18.27 38.88 -20.99
N THR A 653 19.19 39.70 -21.50
CA THR A 653 19.53 40.93 -20.76
C THR A 653 18.35 41.89 -20.88
N SER A 654 17.83 42.33 -19.73
CA SER A 654 16.79 43.35 -19.50
C SER A 654 15.32 42.89 -19.60
N ALA A 655 14.71 42.67 -18.43
CA ALA A 655 13.41 43.23 -18.08
C ALA A 655 13.14 42.99 -16.58
N SER A 656 13.35 44.03 -15.77
CA SER A 656 12.76 44.13 -14.45
C SER A 656 11.28 44.50 -14.59
N THR A 657 10.37 43.76 -13.96
CA THR A 657 9.02 44.22 -13.64
C THR A 657 8.88 44.25 -12.13
N GLY A 658 8.78 45.46 -11.59
CA GLY A 658 8.70 45.73 -10.16
C GLY A 658 7.30 45.51 -9.57
N GLY A 659 7.25 45.35 -8.25
CA GLY A 659 6.01 45.43 -7.48
C GLY A 659 6.10 44.76 -6.10
N THR A 660 6.57 45.52 -5.11
CA THR A 660 6.55 45.25 -3.65
C THR A 660 7.60 44.27 -3.11
N ASP A 661 8.50 44.80 -2.26
CA ASP A 661 9.38 44.01 -1.41
C ASP A 661 8.51 43.24 -0.39
N ILE A 662 8.39 41.93 -0.56
CA ILE A 662 7.48 41.07 0.22
C ILE A 662 8.05 40.85 1.64
N GLY A 663 9.36 40.99 1.82
CA GLY A 663 10.06 40.76 3.08
C GLY A 663 9.54 41.61 4.25
N PRO A 664 9.50 42.95 4.13
CA PRO A 664 8.95 43.82 5.17
C PRO A 664 7.47 43.54 5.48
N LEU A 665 6.68 43.18 4.47
CA LEU A 665 5.25 42.90 4.61
C LEU A 665 5.00 41.60 5.37
N LEU A 666 5.75 40.54 5.08
CA LEU A 666 5.72 39.28 5.82
C LEU A 666 6.24 39.45 7.26
N ALA A 667 7.27 40.26 7.46
CA ALA A 667 7.90 40.45 8.77
C ALA A 667 7.08 41.34 9.73
N GLN A 668 6.23 42.23 9.22
CA GLN A 668 5.46 43.19 10.03
C GLN A 668 3.98 42.82 10.23
N ALA A 669 3.48 41.81 9.51
CA ALA A 669 2.08 41.38 9.61
C ALA A 669 1.76 40.81 11.00
N LYS A 670 0.71 41.31 11.65
CA LYS A 670 0.30 40.85 13.00
C LYS A 670 -0.87 39.87 12.96
N ASN A 671 -1.78 40.01 12.02
CA ASN A 671 -2.89 39.08 11.82
C ASN A 671 -2.79 38.49 10.41
N VAL A 672 -2.44 37.20 10.33
CA VAL A 672 -2.26 36.50 9.06
C VAL A 672 -3.30 35.40 8.94
N VAL A 673 -3.99 35.35 7.80
CA VAL A 673 -4.93 34.27 7.49
C VAL A 673 -4.39 33.49 6.29
N ILE A 674 -4.13 32.20 6.49
CA ILE A 674 -3.69 31.29 5.43
C ILE A 674 -4.93 30.60 4.86
N ILE A 675 -5.09 30.63 3.54
CA ILE A 675 -6.19 30.00 2.81
C ILE A 675 -5.63 28.85 1.97
N PRO A 676 -5.71 27.60 2.47
CA PRO A 676 -5.26 26.44 1.72
C PRO A 676 -6.31 26.01 0.69
N GLY A 677 -5.84 25.61 -0.49
CA GLY A 677 -6.65 25.15 -1.59
C GLY A 677 -6.09 23.90 -2.26
N TYR A 678 -6.74 23.47 -3.33
CA TYR A 678 -6.41 22.22 -4.01
C TYR A 678 -4.97 22.20 -4.60
N GLY A 679 -4.45 23.35 -5.03
CA GLY A 679 -3.06 23.46 -5.47
C GLY A 679 -2.03 23.16 -4.37
N MET A 680 -2.35 23.41 -3.09
CA MET A 680 -1.52 22.98 -1.96
C MET A 680 -1.46 21.44 -1.86
N ALA A 681 -2.60 20.78 -2.09
CA ALA A 681 -2.70 19.32 -2.05
C ALA A 681 -1.95 18.65 -3.21
N LEU A 682 -2.06 19.22 -4.41
CA LEU A 682 -1.31 18.75 -5.58
C LEU A 682 0.20 18.84 -5.35
N ALA A 683 0.66 19.95 -4.77
CA ALA A 683 2.06 20.22 -4.50
C ALA A 683 2.60 19.56 -3.21
N GLN A 684 1.76 18.83 -2.45
CA GLN A 684 2.10 18.27 -1.14
C GLN A 684 2.73 19.32 -0.19
N ALA A 685 2.22 20.56 -0.22
CA ALA A 685 2.84 21.71 0.44
C ALA A 685 2.39 21.90 1.91
N GLN A 686 1.55 21.03 2.45
CA GLN A 686 0.94 21.15 3.79
C GLN A 686 1.97 21.34 4.92
N HIS A 687 3.09 20.62 4.89
CA HIS A 687 4.15 20.76 5.90
C HIS A 687 4.91 22.09 5.78
N LYS A 688 5.10 22.62 4.55
CA LYS A 688 5.71 23.94 4.34
C LYS A 688 4.76 25.07 4.72
N VAL A 689 3.46 24.88 4.52
CA VAL A 689 2.42 25.81 4.97
C VAL A 689 2.38 25.88 6.50
N ARG A 690 2.52 24.74 7.19
CA ARG A 690 2.74 24.70 8.65
C ARG A 690 4.02 25.45 9.04
N GLY A 691 5.14 25.17 8.36
CA GLY A 691 6.42 25.84 8.61
C GLY A 691 6.35 27.36 8.42
N LEU A 692 5.59 27.83 7.42
CA LEU A 692 5.36 29.26 7.18
C LEU A 692 4.56 29.90 8.32
N ALA A 693 3.50 29.23 8.79
CA ALA A 693 2.74 29.68 9.94
C ALA A 693 3.61 29.75 11.20
N ASP A 694 4.43 28.74 11.47
CA ASP A 694 5.34 28.72 12.61
C ASP A 694 6.39 29.85 12.54
N ALA A 695 6.92 30.13 11.33
CA ALA A 695 7.84 31.24 11.13
C ALA A 695 7.19 32.60 11.41
N LEU A 696 5.93 32.79 11.02
CA LEU A 696 5.18 34.02 11.27
C LEU A 696 4.81 34.15 12.76
N GLU A 697 4.35 33.08 13.40
CA GLU A 697 4.01 33.04 14.83
C GLU A 697 5.23 33.33 15.71
N LYS A 698 6.41 32.81 15.34
CA LYS A 698 7.67 33.12 16.01
C LYS A 698 8.01 34.62 16.00
N ARG A 699 7.48 35.37 15.03
CA ARG A 699 7.61 36.83 14.91
C ARG A 699 6.48 37.61 15.60
N GLY A 700 5.62 36.91 16.33
CA GLY A 700 4.49 37.50 17.08
C GLY A 700 3.24 37.74 16.24
N ALA A 701 3.14 37.15 15.05
CA ALA A 701 1.90 37.17 14.27
C ALA A 701 0.90 36.14 14.81
N ASN A 702 -0.38 36.52 14.86
CA ASN A 702 -1.49 35.60 15.05
C ASN A 702 -1.85 34.98 13.69
N VAL A 703 -1.66 33.67 13.54
CA VAL A 703 -1.91 32.94 12.29
C VAL A 703 -3.10 32.02 12.45
N ALA A 704 -4.06 32.13 11.53
CA ALA A 704 -5.22 31.24 11.48
C ALA A 704 -5.43 30.72 10.05
N TYR A 705 -6.13 29.59 9.92
CA TYR A 705 -6.40 28.95 8.63
C TYR A 705 -7.87 29.11 8.28
N ALA A 706 -8.16 29.77 7.17
CA ALA A 706 -9.52 29.92 6.66
C ALA A 706 -9.84 28.75 5.73
N ILE A 707 -10.73 27.85 6.16
CA ILE A 707 -11.05 26.64 5.42
C ILE A 707 -12.37 26.79 4.67
N HIS A 708 -12.32 26.58 3.35
CA HIS A 708 -13.53 26.47 2.56
C HIS A 708 -14.01 25.01 2.51
N PRO A 709 -15.30 24.70 2.76
CA PRO A 709 -15.79 23.32 2.80
C PRO A 709 -15.58 22.52 1.52
N VAL A 710 -15.48 23.20 0.37
CA VAL A 710 -15.22 22.59 -0.95
C VAL A 710 -13.82 22.92 -1.49
N ALA A 711 -12.87 23.31 -0.63
CA ALA A 711 -11.46 23.38 -1.02
C ALA A 711 -10.92 21.95 -1.19
N GLY A 712 -10.79 21.50 -2.45
CA GLY A 712 -10.24 20.20 -2.82
C GLY A 712 -11.25 19.20 -3.37
N ARG A 713 -10.81 17.96 -3.65
CA ARG A 713 -11.64 16.89 -4.27
C ARG A 713 -12.75 16.31 -3.38
N MET A 714 -12.76 16.58 -2.07
CA MET A 714 -13.79 16.10 -1.14
C MET A 714 -14.00 17.09 0.01
N PRO A 715 -15.20 17.14 0.63
CA PRO A 715 -15.42 17.97 1.81
C PRO A 715 -14.47 17.62 2.95
N GLY A 716 -13.88 18.63 3.59
CA GLY A 716 -12.92 18.46 4.69
C GLY A 716 -11.51 18.03 4.26
N HIS A 717 -11.21 18.00 2.96
CA HIS A 717 -9.91 17.60 2.44
C HIS A 717 -8.76 18.45 3.01
N MET A 718 -8.93 19.77 3.10
CA MET A 718 -7.91 20.64 3.70
C MET A 718 -7.73 20.37 5.21
N ASN A 719 -8.79 20.05 5.94
CA ASN A 719 -8.70 19.71 7.37
C ASN A 719 -7.82 18.47 7.59
N VAL A 720 -7.96 17.47 6.72
CA VAL A 720 -7.16 16.24 6.81
C VAL A 720 -5.68 16.52 6.53
N LEU A 721 -5.38 17.30 5.48
CA LEU A 721 -3.98 17.60 5.12
C LEU A 721 -3.29 18.50 6.15
N LEU A 722 -4.02 19.44 6.75
CA LEU A 722 -3.47 20.29 7.81
C LEU A 722 -3.33 19.50 9.12
N ALA A 723 -4.24 18.57 9.41
CA ALA A 723 -4.09 17.65 10.54
C ALA A 723 -2.90 16.70 10.36
N GLU A 724 -2.63 16.24 9.13
CA GLU A 724 -1.43 15.48 8.79
C GLU A 724 -0.14 16.30 8.99
N ALA A 725 -0.22 17.63 8.82
CA ALA A 725 0.86 18.56 9.09
C ALA A 725 0.90 19.09 10.54
N ASP A 726 0.20 18.43 11.48
CA ASP A 726 0.12 18.80 12.90
C ASP A 726 -0.35 20.25 13.15
N VAL A 727 -1.29 20.75 12.34
CA VAL A 727 -2.02 22.00 12.59
C VAL A 727 -3.14 21.73 13.58
N ASP A 728 -3.18 22.51 14.67
CA ASP A 728 -4.23 22.41 15.68
C ASP A 728 -5.61 22.74 15.09
N TYR A 729 -6.62 21.92 15.40
CA TYR A 729 -7.99 22.11 14.96
C TYR A 729 -8.57 23.46 15.40
N GLU A 730 -8.15 23.99 16.55
CA GLU A 730 -8.60 25.30 17.02
C GLU A 730 -8.17 26.47 16.11
N LYS A 731 -7.14 26.26 15.27
CA LYS A 731 -6.68 27.26 14.29
C LYS A 731 -7.40 27.15 12.94
N LEU A 732 -8.20 26.11 12.74
CA LEU A 732 -9.00 25.91 11.53
C LEU A 732 -10.34 26.64 11.69
N MET A 733 -10.51 27.73 10.97
CA MET A 733 -11.73 28.52 11.00
C MET A 733 -12.73 27.98 9.98
N GLU A 734 -13.95 27.76 10.45
CA GLU A 734 -15.11 27.56 9.60
C GLU A 734 -15.44 28.84 8.81
N MET A 735 -16.28 28.70 7.79
CA MET A 735 -16.48 29.72 6.77
C MET A 735 -16.92 31.10 7.30
N ASP A 736 -17.88 31.13 8.24
CA ASP A 736 -18.40 32.39 8.79
C ASP A 736 -17.33 33.13 9.61
N ALA A 737 -16.60 32.40 10.47
CA ALA A 737 -15.49 32.95 11.26
C ALA A 737 -14.31 33.39 10.38
N SER A 738 -14.05 32.65 9.29
CA SER A 738 -12.99 32.95 8.34
C SER A 738 -13.18 34.31 7.67
N ASN A 739 -14.40 34.65 7.26
CA ASN A 739 -14.68 35.92 6.59
C ASN A 739 -14.59 37.11 7.56
N GLU A 740 -14.98 36.94 8.82
CA GLU A 740 -14.75 37.96 9.86
C GLU A 740 -13.26 38.18 10.16
N ALA A 741 -12.46 37.11 10.16
CA ALA A 741 -11.02 37.18 10.37
C ALA A 741 -10.31 37.85 9.18
N LEU A 742 -10.70 37.54 7.94
CA LEU A 742 -10.14 38.12 6.73
C LEU A 742 -10.36 39.64 6.62
N GLN A 743 -11.48 40.17 7.13
CA GLN A 743 -11.72 41.62 7.23
C GLN A 743 -10.76 42.34 8.20
N LYS A 744 -10.22 41.61 9.17
CA LYS A 744 -9.29 42.13 10.19
C LYS A 744 -7.83 41.77 9.89
N ALA A 745 -7.59 40.96 8.85
CA ALA A 745 -6.27 40.45 8.50
C ALA A 745 -5.38 41.54 7.89
N ASP A 746 -4.15 41.62 8.40
CA ASP A 746 -3.10 42.44 7.79
C ASP A 746 -2.59 41.77 6.50
N LEU A 747 -2.64 40.44 6.46
CA LEU A 747 -2.17 39.64 5.34
C LEU A 747 -3.04 38.39 5.16
N ALA A 748 -3.53 38.15 3.94
CA ALA A 748 -4.07 36.85 3.52
C ALA A 748 -3.06 36.13 2.62
N ILE A 749 -2.74 34.88 2.93
CA ILE A 749 -1.83 34.05 2.11
C ILE A 749 -2.65 32.91 1.51
N ILE A 750 -2.88 32.97 0.21
CA ILE A 750 -3.63 31.96 -0.54
C ILE A 750 -2.64 30.94 -1.08
N VAL A 751 -2.85 29.66 -0.78
CA VAL A 751 -1.97 28.58 -1.21
C VAL A 751 -2.78 27.59 -2.04
N GLY A 752 -2.69 27.71 -3.36
CA GLY A 752 -3.37 26.80 -4.29
C GLY A 752 -4.90 26.92 -4.30
N ALA A 753 -5.47 28.07 -3.93
CA ALA A 753 -6.91 28.33 -3.95
C ALA A 753 -7.27 29.37 -5.01
N ASN A 754 -8.29 29.09 -5.85
CA ASN A 754 -8.77 30.02 -6.88
C ASN A 754 -10.27 30.27 -6.75
N ASP A 755 -11.14 29.31 -7.09
CA ASP A 755 -12.59 29.55 -7.12
C ASP A 755 -13.16 29.90 -5.74
N VAL A 756 -12.65 29.23 -4.70
CA VAL A 756 -13.11 29.42 -3.31
C VAL A 756 -12.75 30.78 -2.71
N VAL A 757 -11.89 31.55 -3.37
CA VAL A 757 -11.49 32.92 -2.99
C VAL A 757 -11.89 33.95 -4.04
N ASN A 758 -12.60 33.56 -5.10
CA ASN A 758 -12.86 34.41 -6.25
C ASN A 758 -13.99 35.43 -5.95
N PRO A 759 -13.70 36.76 -5.90
CA PRO A 759 -14.71 37.77 -5.61
C PRO A 759 -15.84 37.87 -6.65
N ALA A 760 -15.61 37.36 -7.87
CA ALA A 760 -16.63 37.33 -8.92
C ALA A 760 -17.88 36.56 -8.50
N ALA A 761 -17.78 35.61 -7.56
CA ALA A 761 -18.91 34.89 -6.99
C ALA A 761 -20.00 35.80 -6.40
N ARG A 762 -19.66 37.02 -5.97
CA ARG A 762 -20.61 37.96 -5.34
C ARG A 762 -21.36 38.85 -6.34
N HIS A 763 -20.83 39.04 -7.55
CA HIS A 763 -21.28 40.11 -8.45
C HIS A 763 -21.39 39.72 -9.92
N ALA A 764 -20.76 38.63 -10.37
CA ALA A 764 -20.77 38.20 -11.76
C ALA A 764 -21.96 37.29 -12.06
N GLU A 765 -23.13 37.90 -12.26
CA GLU A 765 -24.38 37.21 -12.64
C GLU A 765 -24.19 36.32 -13.88
N GLY A 766 -24.66 35.08 -13.80
CA GLY A 766 -24.57 34.11 -14.90
C GLY A 766 -23.30 33.26 -14.93
N THR A 767 -22.36 33.47 -14.00
CA THR A 767 -21.18 32.60 -13.84
C THR A 767 -21.47 31.39 -12.96
N PRO A 768 -20.76 30.24 -13.12
CA PRO A 768 -20.97 29.05 -12.29
C PRO A 768 -20.74 29.26 -10.78
N ILE A 769 -19.98 30.29 -10.40
CA ILE A 769 -19.72 30.65 -9.00
C ILE A 769 -20.64 31.75 -8.48
N TYR A 770 -21.56 32.29 -9.28
CA TYR A 770 -22.46 33.34 -8.82
C TYR A 770 -23.37 32.84 -7.69
N GLY A 771 -23.30 33.50 -6.54
CA GLY A 771 -24.01 33.11 -5.33
C GLY A 771 -23.32 31.99 -4.53
N MET A 772 -22.17 31.48 -4.99
CA MET A 772 -21.35 30.56 -4.22
C MET A 772 -20.76 31.32 -3.01
N PRO A 773 -20.89 30.79 -1.79
CA PRO A 773 -20.12 31.29 -0.66
C PRO A 773 -18.63 31.25 -1.02
N VAL A 774 -17.89 32.33 -0.78
CA VAL A 774 -16.43 32.39 -0.97
C VAL A 774 -15.74 32.96 0.25
N LEU A 775 -14.47 32.59 0.44
CA LEU A 775 -13.58 33.23 1.40
C LEU A 775 -13.21 34.62 0.88
N MET A 776 -13.52 35.65 1.67
CA MET A 776 -13.32 37.07 1.34
C MET A 776 -11.85 37.46 1.48
N ALA A 777 -10.95 36.79 0.77
CA ALA A 777 -9.51 37.10 0.77
C ALA A 777 -9.25 38.54 0.33
N ASP A 778 -10.11 39.05 -0.56
CA ASP A 778 -10.14 40.43 -1.02
C ASP A 778 -10.59 41.43 0.07
N ALA A 779 -10.95 41.02 1.27
CA ALA A 779 -11.19 41.92 2.40
C ALA A 779 -9.92 42.23 3.21
N ALA A 780 -8.85 41.43 3.07
CA ALA A 780 -7.58 41.67 3.75
C ALA A 780 -6.86 42.92 3.23
N LYS A 781 -5.97 43.49 4.05
CA LYS A 781 -5.17 44.68 3.68
C LYS A 781 -4.21 44.37 2.54
N HIS A 782 -3.57 43.21 2.59
CA HIS A 782 -2.69 42.69 1.54
C HIS A 782 -2.97 41.20 1.30
N VAL A 783 -2.77 40.76 0.06
CA VAL A 783 -2.99 39.37 -0.34
C VAL A 783 -1.73 38.86 -1.03
N ILE A 784 -1.23 37.71 -0.61
CA ILE A 784 -0.20 36.96 -1.33
C ILE A 784 -0.86 35.72 -1.91
N VAL A 785 -0.68 35.48 -3.20
CA VAL A 785 -1.24 34.31 -3.88
C VAL A 785 -0.10 33.41 -4.35
N CYS A 786 -0.05 32.20 -3.80
CA CYS A 786 0.84 31.12 -4.19
C CYS A 786 0.06 30.12 -5.05
N ASN A 787 -0.14 30.45 -6.32
CA ASN A 787 -0.86 29.61 -7.29
C ASN A 787 0.02 29.34 -8.51
N PHE A 788 -0.25 28.26 -9.23
CA PHE A 788 0.57 27.84 -10.37
C PHE A 788 0.61 28.90 -11.48
N ASP A 789 -0.54 29.49 -11.81
CA ASP A 789 -0.71 30.54 -12.81
C ASP A 789 -1.87 31.48 -12.43
N THR A 790 -2.19 32.43 -13.31
CA THR A 790 -3.34 33.34 -13.16
C THR A 790 -4.57 32.86 -13.93
N LYS A 791 -4.56 31.64 -14.47
CA LYS A 791 -5.69 31.13 -15.27
C LYS A 791 -6.92 30.93 -14.34
N PRO A 792 -8.14 30.96 -14.91
CA PRO A 792 -9.34 30.62 -14.17
C PRO A 792 -9.23 29.26 -13.45
N GLY A 793 -9.89 29.15 -12.30
CA GLY A 793 -9.99 27.89 -11.57
C GLY A 793 -10.93 26.90 -12.26
N TYR A 794 -11.34 25.87 -11.53
CA TYR A 794 -12.25 24.83 -12.01
C TYR A 794 -13.57 25.40 -12.54
N ALA A 795 -14.01 26.54 -12.02
CA ALA A 795 -15.24 27.19 -12.48
C ALA A 795 -15.12 27.93 -13.83
N GLY A 796 -13.90 28.08 -14.39
CA GLY A 796 -13.68 28.80 -15.64
C GLY A 796 -13.94 30.31 -15.54
N VAL A 797 -13.93 30.87 -14.33
CA VAL A 797 -14.17 32.30 -14.08
C VAL A 797 -12.86 32.98 -13.69
N GLU A 798 -12.49 34.04 -14.42
CA GLU A 798 -11.36 34.91 -14.10
C GLU A 798 -11.46 35.40 -12.65
N ASN A 799 -10.32 35.52 -11.97
CA ASN A 799 -10.28 35.93 -10.57
C ASN A 799 -9.87 37.41 -10.46
N PRO A 800 -10.80 38.34 -10.17
CA PRO A 800 -10.50 39.76 -10.02
C PRO A 800 -9.46 40.06 -8.93
N LEU A 801 -9.20 39.11 -8.03
CA LEU A 801 -8.18 39.23 -7.00
C LEU A 801 -6.77 39.36 -7.59
N TYR A 802 -6.49 38.74 -8.75
CA TYR A 802 -5.16 38.70 -9.36
C TYR A 802 -4.75 40.03 -9.99
N THR A 803 -5.72 40.88 -10.31
CA THR A 803 -5.50 42.22 -10.88
C THR A 803 -5.64 43.33 -9.85
N SER A 804 -5.82 42.99 -8.57
CA SER A 804 -5.96 43.96 -7.49
C SER A 804 -4.61 44.53 -7.05
N ASP A 805 -4.54 45.85 -6.87
CA ASP A 805 -3.32 46.58 -6.46
C ASP A 805 -2.73 46.15 -5.11
N LYS A 806 -3.51 45.43 -4.30
CA LYS A 806 -3.08 44.89 -2.99
C LYS A 806 -2.65 43.42 -3.03
N THR A 807 -2.67 42.81 -4.20
CA THR A 807 -2.32 41.41 -4.41
C THR A 807 -0.91 41.28 -4.95
N THR A 808 -0.11 40.44 -4.29
CA THR A 808 1.20 40.00 -4.78
C THR A 808 1.07 38.56 -5.25
N LEU A 809 1.45 38.32 -6.50
CA LEU A 809 1.39 36.99 -7.12
C LEU A 809 2.77 36.32 -7.05
N LEU A 810 2.80 35.13 -6.44
CA LEU A 810 3.91 34.19 -6.51
C LEU A 810 3.46 33.01 -7.35
N LEU A 811 3.82 33.04 -8.63
CA LEU A 811 3.40 32.03 -9.59
C LEU A 811 4.36 30.85 -9.61
N GLY A 812 3.82 29.63 -9.70
CA GLY A 812 4.57 28.38 -9.72
C GLY A 812 4.01 27.35 -8.75
N ASP A 813 4.69 26.21 -8.63
CA ASP A 813 4.28 25.15 -7.72
C ASP A 813 4.12 25.68 -6.28
N ALA A 814 3.05 25.27 -5.59
CA ALA A 814 2.75 25.79 -4.26
C ALA A 814 3.84 25.41 -3.23
N ASN A 815 4.56 24.31 -3.44
CA ASN A 815 5.67 23.87 -2.62
C ASN A 815 6.86 24.85 -2.72
N ASP A 816 7.15 25.32 -3.94
CA ASP A 816 8.28 26.22 -4.24
C ASP A 816 7.97 27.67 -3.86
N THR A 817 6.75 28.13 -4.13
CA THR A 817 6.31 29.49 -3.81
C THR A 817 6.22 29.70 -2.29
N VAL A 818 5.73 28.72 -1.53
CA VAL A 818 5.77 28.74 -0.05
C VAL A 818 7.21 28.65 0.47
N GLN A 819 8.09 27.88 -0.17
CA GLN A 819 9.52 27.84 0.16
C GLN A 819 10.20 29.20 -0.07
N SER A 820 9.82 29.93 -1.11
CA SER A 820 10.30 31.28 -1.39
C SER A 820 9.88 32.26 -0.29
N LEU A 821 8.64 32.17 0.22
CA LEU A 821 8.18 32.96 1.36
C LEU A 821 8.99 32.67 2.64
N LEU A 822 9.24 31.39 2.93
CA LEU A 822 10.08 30.97 4.05
C LEU A 822 11.52 31.51 3.93
N THR A 823 12.08 31.45 2.73
CA THR A 823 13.42 31.96 2.43
C THR A 823 13.48 33.48 2.57
N THR A 824 12.42 34.18 2.14
CA THR A 824 12.28 35.64 2.26
C THR A 824 12.15 36.08 3.72
N LEU A 825 11.43 35.30 4.55
CA LEU A 825 11.37 35.52 5.99
C LEU A 825 12.73 35.30 6.66
N ALA A 826 13.48 34.27 6.26
CA ALA A 826 14.82 33.99 6.77
C ALA A 826 15.86 35.04 6.32
N SER A 827 15.73 35.58 5.11
CA SER A 827 16.61 36.66 4.62
C SER A 827 16.33 38.00 5.29
N ALA A 828 15.07 38.27 5.66
CA ALA A 828 14.72 39.41 6.50
C ALA A 828 15.36 39.33 7.91
N ASP A 829 15.55 38.13 8.46
CA ASP A 829 16.25 37.94 9.75
C ASP A 829 17.76 38.20 9.63
N SER A 830 18.37 37.97 8.47
CA SER A 830 19.80 38.23 8.24
C SER A 830 20.12 39.70 7.97
N ALA A 831 19.13 40.50 7.55
CA ALA A 831 19.24 41.97 7.48
C ALA A 831 18.98 42.66 8.85
N ALA A 832 18.29 42.00 9.78
CA ALA A 832 17.96 42.53 11.11
C ALA A 832 18.87 42.02 12.25
N SER A 833 19.71 41.00 12.02
CA SER A 833 20.60 40.42 13.03
C SER A 833 22.02 41.00 12.99
N THR A 834 22.14 42.32 13.15
CA THR A 834 23.32 42.95 13.78
C THR A 834 23.02 43.42 15.20
N SER A 835 22.15 42.71 15.94
CA SER A 835 22.02 42.85 17.39
C SER A 835 21.11 41.78 17.99
N ALA A 836 21.67 40.64 18.39
CA ALA A 836 21.21 39.85 19.54
C ALA A 836 22.16 38.67 19.73
N SER A 837 23.05 38.79 20.72
CA SER A 837 23.91 37.72 21.19
C SER A 837 23.10 36.58 21.82
N THR A 838 23.60 35.37 21.55
CA THR A 838 23.31 34.09 22.19
C THR A 838 23.26 34.12 23.72
N GLY A 839 22.38 33.30 24.28
CA GLY A 839 22.65 32.51 25.48
C GLY A 839 22.38 31.05 25.11
N GLY A 840 23.38 30.29 24.67
CA GLY A 840 24.12 29.41 25.57
C GLY A 840 24.89 28.37 24.74
N THR A 841 26.21 28.34 24.96
CA THR A 841 27.21 27.36 24.51
C THR A 841 27.49 27.27 23.01
N ASP A 842 28.71 27.70 22.63
CA ASP A 842 29.28 27.47 21.31
C ASP A 842 29.45 25.96 21.06
N ILE A 843 28.71 25.41 20.10
CA ILE A 843 28.62 23.96 19.84
C ILE A 843 29.94 23.43 19.25
N GLY A 844 30.67 24.25 18.50
CA GLY A 844 31.91 23.87 17.83
C GLY A 844 33.01 23.39 18.79
N PRO A 845 33.40 24.19 19.81
CA PRO A 845 34.36 23.78 20.83
C PRO A 845 33.95 22.54 21.61
N LEU A 846 32.64 22.37 21.87
CA LEU A 846 32.11 21.23 22.61
C LEU A 846 32.25 19.92 21.83
N LEU A 847 31.89 19.93 20.55
CA LEU A 847 32.10 18.81 19.63
C LEU A 847 33.60 18.49 19.42
N ALA A 848 34.47 19.50 19.50
CA ALA A 848 35.91 19.32 19.34
C ALA A 848 36.59 18.73 20.59
N GLN A 849 36.05 18.94 21.79
CA GLN A 849 36.67 18.51 23.05
C GLN A 849 36.08 17.21 23.63
N ALA A 850 34.92 16.78 23.15
CA ALA A 850 34.25 15.57 23.65
C ALA A 850 35.03 14.30 23.29
N LYS A 851 35.39 13.50 24.31
CA LYS A 851 36.11 12.23 24.12
C LYS A 851 35.20 11.02 24.22
N ASN A 852 34.16 11.07 25.04
CA ASN A 852 33.14 10.03 25.10
C ASN A 852 31.79 10.61 24.69
N VAL A 853 31.30 10.18 23.52
CA VAL A 853 30.04 10.66 22.94
C VAL A 853 29.03 9.51 22.89
N VAL A 854 27.83 9.75 23.39
CA VAL A 854 26.72 8.79 23.29
C VAL A 854 25.63 9.37 22.42
N ILE A 855 25.33 8.72 21.30
CA ILE A 855 24.24 9.10 20.40
C ILE A 855 22.98 8.32 20.81
N ILE A 856 21.87 9.03 20.99
CA ILE A 856 20.57 8.44 21.35
C ILE A 856 19.61 8.62 20.17
N PRO A 857 19.44 7.61 19.32
CA PRO A 857 18.50 7.66 18.21
C PRO A 857 17.06 7.45 18.69
N GLY A 858 16.13 8.19 18.11
CA GLY A 858 14.71 8.13 18.41
C GLY A 858 13.84 8.17 17.16
N TYR A 859 12.52 8.19 17.36
CA TYR A 859 11.56 8.11 16.27
C TYR A 859 11.65 9.28 15.28
N GLY A 860 12.02 10.48 15.74
CA GLY A 860 12.24 11.63 14.85
C GLY A 860 13.42 11.43 13.87
N MET A 861 14.44 10.63 14.24
CA MET A 861 15.50 10.23 13.30
C MET A 861 14.93 9.37 12.17
N ALA A 862 14.02 8.44 12.50
CA ALA A 862 13.38 7.56 11.52
C ALA A 862 12.44 8.32 10.58
N LEU A 863 11.70 9.29 11.10
CA LEU A 863 10.83 10.16 10.29
C LEU A 863 11.65 10.96 9.26
N ALA A 864 12.79 11.51 9.69
CA ALA A 864 13.67 12.33 8.86
C ALA A 864 14.63 11.52 7.96
N GLN A 865 14.59 10.18 8.02
CA GLN A 865 15.55 9.30 7.35
C GLN A 865 17.01 9.71 7.62
N ALA A 866 17.31 10.09 8.86
CA ALA A 866 18.59 10.69 9.25
C ALA A 866 19.66 9.67 9.66
N GLN A 867 19.39 8.36 9.55
CA GLN A 867 20.28 7.27 9.99
C GLN A 867 21.70 7.36 9.39
N HIS A 868 21.80 7.67 8.09
CA HIS A 868 23.09 7.84 7.42
C HIS A 868 23.84 9.10 7.89
N LYS A 869 23.11 10.18 8.22
CA LYS A 869 23.71 11.40 8.78
C LYS A 869 24.20 11.20 10.20
N VAL A 870 23.50 10.38 10.96
CA VAL A 870 23.93 9.97 12.30
C VAL A 870 25.22 9.14 12.22
N ARG A 871 25.33 8.24 11.24
CA ARG A 871 26.60 7.55 10.94
C ARG A 871 27.70 8.53 10.52
N ASP A 872 27.42 9.46 9.61
CA ASP A 872 28.38 10.49 9.18
C ASP A 872 28.91 11.31 10.37
N LEU A 873 28.05 11.62 11.35
CA LEU A 873 28.41 12.34 12.57
C LEU A 873 29.33 11.51 13.46
N ALA A 874 28.97 10.24 13.70
CA ALA A 874 29.81 9.33 14.47
C ALA A 874 31.19 9.18 13.83
N ASP A 875 31.26 8.98 12.50
CA ASP A 875 32.51 8.85 11.76
C ASP A 875 33.37 10.11 11.85
N ALA A 876 32.75 11.29 11.77
CA ALA A 876 33.44 12.56 11.89
C ALA A 876 34.02 12.76 13.31
N LEU A 877 33.30 12.34 14.34
CA LEU A 877 33.76 12.39 15.74
C LEU A 877 34.86 11.36 16.03
N GLU A 878 34.71 10.14 15.52
CA GLU A 878 35.71 9.07 15.67
C GLU A 878 37.03 9.40 14.98
N LYS A 879 36.99 10.04 13.80
CA LYS A 879 38.19 10.54 13.12
C LYS A 879 39.01 11.52 13.97
N ARG A 880 38.38 12.16 14.97
CA ARG A 880 39.03 13.07 15.92
C ARG A 880 39.47 12.38 17.22
N GLY A 881 39.30 11.07 17.31
CA GLY A 881 39.66 10.29 18.48
C GLY A 881 38.61 10.28 19.60
N ALA A 882 37.36 10.67 19.30
CA ALA A 882 36.25 10.44 20.23
C ALA A 882 35.80 8.97 20.17
N ASN A 883 35.47 8.40 21.32
CA ASN A 883 34.78 7.12 21.44
C ASN A 883 33.27 7.37 21.32
N VAL A 884 32.65 6.85 20.27
CA VAL A 884 31.22 7.05 19.98
C VAL A 884 30.47 5.73 20.18
N ALA A 885 29.38 5.78 20.95
CA ALA A 885 28.48 4.65 21.16
C ALA A 885 27.02 5.07 21.00
N TYR A 886 26.15 4.11 20.71
CA TYR A 886 24.72 4.34 20.49
C TYR A 886 23.91 3.77 21.64
N ALA A 887 23.20 4.61 22.37
CA ALA A 887 22.30 4.17 23.44
C ALA A 887 20.90 3.93 22.88
N ILE A 888 20.48 2.67 22.79
CA ILE A 888 19.19 2.32 22.20
C ILE A 888 18.16 2.03 23.29
N HIS A 889 17.02 2.72 23.21
CA HIS A 889 15.86 2.37 24.01
C HIS A 889 15.01 1.30 23.31
N PRO A 890 14.58 0.21 23.98
CA PRO A 890 13.81 -0.88 23.35
C PRO A 890 12.47 -0.47 22.73
N VAL A 891 11.95 0.73 23.07
CA VAL A 891 10.68 1.28 22.57
C VAL A 891 10.88 2.61 21.83
N ALA A 892 12.13 2.93 21.45
CA ALA A 892 12.38 4.04 20.54
C ALA A 892 11.88 3.65 19.13
N GLY A 893 10.76 4.24 18.69
CA GLY A 893 10.16 4.00 17.38
C GLY A 893 8.77 3.34 17.41
N ARG A 894 8.28 2.90 16.25
CA ARG A 894 6.95 2.27 16.12
C ARG A 894 6.91 0.78 16.50
N MET A 895 8.07 0.14 16.63
CA MET A 895 8.20 -1.28 17.00
C MET A 895 9.48 -1.52 17.80
N PRO A 896 9.53 -2.54 18.67
CA PRO A 896 10.78 -2.89 19.36
C PRO A 896 11.91 -3.23 18.39
N GLY A 897 13.10 -2.70 18.66
CA GLY A 897 14.29 -2.87 17.81
C GLY A 897 14.32 -2.01 16.54
N HIS A 898 13.38 -1.08 16.36
CA HIS A 898 13.30 -0.22 15.17
C HIS A 898 14.60 0.59 14.94
N MET A 899 15.20 1.15 16.00
CA MET A 899 16.47 1.87 15.87
C MET A 899 17.64 0.95 15.49
N ASN A 900 17.66 -0.30 15.97
CA ASN A 900 18.70 -1.27 15.62
C ASN A 900 18.69 -1.55 14.11
N VAL A 901 17.51 -1.68 13.51
CA VAL A 901 17.35 -1.91 12.06
C VAL A 901 17.85 -0.71 11.25
N LEU A 902 17.47 0.52 11.63
CA LEU A 902 17.88 1.72 10.90
C LEU A 902 19.38 2.01 11.02
N LEU A 903 19.98 1.74 12.18
CA LEU A 903 21.44 1.87 12.34
C LEU A 903 22.18 0.76 11.58
N ALA A 904 21.61 -0.45 11.50
CA ALA A 904 22.17 -1.52 10.66
C ALA A 904 22.07 -1.20 9.16
N GLU A 905 20.98 -0.57 8.72
CA GLU A 905 20.84 -0.03 7.35
C GLU A 905 21.90 1.05 7.05
N ALA A 906 22.26 1.85 8.06
CA ALA A 906 23.33 2.84 7.97
C ALA A 906 24.75 2.28 8.21
N ASP A 907 24.93 0.96 8.23
CA ASP A 907 26.22 0.28 8.40
C ASP A 907 26.95 0.67 9.71
N VAL A 908 26.18 0.74 10.80
CA VAL A 908 26.70 0.92 12.16
C VAL A 908 27.01 -0.44 12.79
N ASP A 909 28.23 -0.61 13.27
CA ASP A 909 28.68 -1.84 13.93
C ASP A 909 27.83 -2.17 15.16
N TYR A 910 27.38 -3.42 15.24
CA TYR A 910 26.53 -3.90 16.33
C TYR A 910 27.20 -3.77 17.71
N GLU A 911 28.53 -3.86 17.78
CA GLU A 911 29.29 -3.70 19.03
C GLU A 911 29.21 -2.28 19.62
N LYS A 912 28.86 -1.28 18.81
CA LYS A 912 28.66 0.10 19.25
C LYS A 912 27.25 0.36 19.78
N LEU A 913 26.33 -0.58 19.60
CA LEU A 913 24.95 -0.48 20.07
C LEU A 913 24.87 -0.98 21.52
N MET A 914 24.49 -0.09 22.43
CA MET A 914 24.35 -0.39 23.85
C MET A 914 22.90 -0.70 24.17
N GLU A 915 22.70 -1.83 24.85
CA GLU A 915 21.44 -2.15 25.52
C GLU A 915 21.20 -1.21 26.71
N MET A 916 19.96 -1.17 27.18
CA MET A 916 19.49 -0.15 28.12
C MET A 916 20.28 -0.07 29.44
N ASP A 917 20.65 -1.21 30.01
CA ASP A 917 21.41 -1.26 31.27
C ASP A 917 22.83 -0.68 31.12
N ALA A 918 23.52 -1.01 30.02
CA ALA A 918 24.85 -0.48 29.70
C ALA A 918 24.81 1.00 29.27
N SER A 919 23.72 1.40 28.59
CA SER A 919 23.54 2.77 28.10
C SER A 919 23.52 3.81 29.21
N ASN A 920 22.85 3.52 30.33
CA ASN A 920 22.77 4.46 31.45
C ASN A 920 24.12 4.61 32.19
N GLU A 921 24.90 3.53 32.29
CA GLU A 921 26.27 3.62 32.82
C GLU A 921 27.20 4.44 31.90
N ALA A 922 27.04 4.29 30.58
CA ALA A 922 27.81 5.05 29.59
C ALA A 922 27.43 6.54 29.62
N LEU A 923 26.13 6.88 29.72
CA LEU A 923 25.65 8.25 29.79
C LEU A 923 26.17 9.02 31.02
N GLN A 924 26.37 8.34 32.16
CA GLN A 924 27.00 8.95 33.35
C GLN A 924 28.47 9.33 33.14
N LYS A 925 29.16 8.65 32.21
CA LYS A 925 30.57 8.87 31.88
C LYS A 925 30.74 9.72 30.61
N ALA A 926 29.65 10.04 29.91
CA ALA A 926 29.66 10.74 28.63
C ALA A 926 30.01 12.22 28.81
N ASP A 927 30.95 12.70 27.98
CA ASP A 927 31.24 14.14 27.87
C ASP A 927 30.12 14.84 27.10
N LEU A 928 29.49 14.13 26.17
CA LEU A 928 28.40 14.63 25.33
C LEU A 928 27.38 13.52 25.05
N ALA A 929 26.10 13.80 25.27
CA ALA A 929 24.99 13.01 24.73
C ALA A 929 24.35 13.75 23.54
N VAL A 930 24.20 13.09 22.40
CA VAL A 930 23.52 13.64 21.21
C VAL A 930 22.22 12.90 21.01
N ILE A 931 21.10 13.54 21.34
CA ILE A 931 19.76 12.99 21.14
C ILE A 931 19.28 13.35 19.74
N VAL A 932 18.86 12.35 18.96
CA VAL A 932 18.38 12.54 17.59
C VAL A 932 16.95 12.02 17.48
N GLY A 933 15.98 12.92 17.54
CA GLY A 933 14.56 12.58 17.39
C GLY A 933 13.99 11.75 18.54
N ALA A 934 14.54 11.82 19.75
CA ALA A 934 14.05 11.10 20.93
C ALA A 934 13.51 12.09 21.98
N ASN A 935 12.30 11.83 22.50
CA ASN A 935 11.69 12.68 23.52
C ASN A 935 11.28 11.85 24.75
N ASP A 936 10.22 11.02 24.65
CA ASP A 936 9.70 10.30 25.82
C ASP A 936 10.71 9.33 26.44
N VAL A 937 11.50 8.64 25.60
CA VAL A 937 12.50 7.64 26.01
C VAL A 937 13.72 8.23 26.73
N VAL A 938 13.89 9.57 26.68
CA VAL A 938 14.96 10.30 27.39
C VAL A 938 14.39 11.24 28.45
N ASN A 939 13.07 11.27 28.66
CA ASN A 939 12.42 12.28 29.49
C ASN A 939 12.64 12.01 31.00
N PRO A 940 13.36 12.88 31.73
CA PRO A 940 13.61 12.69 33.17
C PRO A 940 12.34 12.70 34.04
N ALA A 941 11.24 13.27 33.56
CA ALA A 941 9.96 13.29 34.27
C ALA A 941 9.45 11.87 34.58
N ALA A 942 9.85 10.86 33.81
CA ALA A 942 9.54 9.45 34.07
C ALA A 942 9.95 8.98 35.48
N ARG A 943 10.95 9.60 36.11
CA ARG A 943 11.45 9.21 37.44
C ARG A 943 10.74 9.89 38.61
N HIS A 944 10.08 11.02 38.38
CA HIS A 944 9.63 11.91 39.47
C HIS A 944 8.23 12.49 39.30
N ALA A 945 7.64 12.47 38.10
CA ALA A 945 6.33 13.04 37.82
C ALA A 945 5.20 12.01 38.01
N GLU A 946 4.82 11.78 39.27
CA GLU A 946 3.72 10.88 39.64
C GLU A 946 2.41 11.25 38.92
N GLY A 947 1.73 10.23 38.37
CA GLY A 947 0.46 10.40 37.64
C GLY A 947 0.60 10.69 36.15
N THR A 948 1.81 10.83 35.62
CA THR A 948 2.05 10.94 34.17
C THR A 948 2.14 9.56 33.49
N PRO A 949 1.81 9.44 32.19
CA PRO A 949 1.88 8.16 31.45
C PRO A 949 3.28 7.53 31.41
N ILE A 950 4.34 8.31 31.63
CA ILE A 950 5.74 7.85 31.66
C ILE A 950 6.27 7.59 33.07
N TYR A 951 5.47 7.82 34.12
CA TYR A 951 5.94 7.60 35.49
C TYR A 951 6.29 6.12 35.73
N GLY A 952 7.52 5.86 36.16
CA GLY A 952 8.04 4.50 36.35
C GLY A 952 8.51 3.82 35.06
N MET A 953 8.40 4.49 33.91
CA MET A 953 8.98 3.99 32.65
C MET A 953 10.51 4.02 32.75
N PRO A 954 11.21 2.91 32.45
CA PRO A 954 12.64 2.96 32.23
C PRO A 954 12.95 4.00 31.15
N VAL A 955 13.93 4.88 31.37
CA VAL A 955 14.37 5.89 30.38
C VAL A 955 15.89 5.90 30.26
N LEU A 956 16.39 6.36 29.11
CA LEU A 956 17.81 6.66 28.93
C LEU A 956 18.14 7.96 29.67
N MET A 957 19.07 7.89 30.63
CA MET A 957 19.48 8.97 31.51
C MET A 957 20.40 9.97 30.79
N ALA A 958 19.92 10.58 29.70
CA ALA A 958 20.65 11.59 28.95
C ALA A 958 21.02 12.79 29.82
N ASP A 959 20.18 13.08 30.82
CA ASP A 959 20.42 14.08 31.85
C ASP A 959 21.57 13.73 32.81
N ALA A 960 22.22 12.57 32.69
CA ALA A 960 23.45 12.25 33.43
C ALA A 960 24.73 12.70 32.71
N ALA A 961 24.67 12.97 31.40
CA ALA A 961 25.83 13.42 30.63
C ALA A 961 26.26 14.83 31.04
N LYS A 962 27.55 15.17 30.81
CA LYS A 962 28.08 16.52 31.12
C LYS A 962 27.42 17.60 30.27
N HIS A 963 27.21 17.31 28.98
CA HIS A 963 26.48 18.16 28.03
C HIS A 963 25.52 17.33 27.20
N VAL A 964 24.42 17.95 26.78
CA VAL A 964 23.39 17.31 25.96
C VAL A 964 23.12 18.18 24.73
N ILE A 965 23.19 17.60 23.53
CA ILE A 965 22.70 18.23 22.31
C ILE A 965 21.42 17.50 21.90
N ILE A 966 20.36 18.24 21.60
CA ILE A 966 19.09 17.65 21.18
C ILE A 966 18.74 18.13 19.78
N CYS A 967 18.67 17.18 18.85
CA CYS A 967 18.20 17.33 17.48
C CYS A 967 16.75 16.81 17.38
N ASN A 968 15.80 17.62 17.86
CA ASN A 968 14.36 17.33 17.80
C ASN A 968 13.66 18.40 16.96
N PHE A 969 12.48 18.07 16.40
CA PHE A 969 11.76 19.00 15.54
C PHE A 969 11.33 20.28 16.28
N ASP A 970 10.80 20.13 17.49
CA ASP A 970 10.41 21.22 18.38
C ASP A 970 10.61 20.82 19.86
N THR A 971 10.16 21.68 20.78
CA THR A 971 10.17 21.44 22.23
C THR A 971 8.83 20.92 22.76
N LYS A 972 7.89 20.54 21.90
CA LYS A 972 6.58 20.05 22.34
C LYS A 972 6.73 18.70 23.06
N PRO A 973 5.79 18.35 23.94
CA PRO A 973 5.73 17.02 24.54
C PRO A 973 5.75 15.92 23.48
N GLY A 974 6.38 14.79 23.81
CA GLY A 974 6.40 13.60 22.95
C GLY A 974 5.03 12.92 22.88
N TYR A 975 5.02 11.67 22.42
CA TYR A 975 3.80 10.86 22.32
C TYR A 975 3.07 10.73 23.66
N ALA A 976 3.80 10.75 24.77
CA ALA A 976 3.20 10.66 26.10
C ALA A 976 2.53 11.94 26.60
N GLY A 977 2.65 13.07 25.89
CA GLY A 977 2.05 14.35 26.29
C GLY A 977 2.68 14.96 27.55
N VAL A 978 3.90 14.55 27.92
CA VAL A 978 4.61 15.05 29.10
C VAL A 978 5.76 15.97 28.67
N GLU A 979 5.84 17.16 29.27
CA GLU A 979 6.95 18.09 29.04
C GLU A 979 8.29 17.43 29.42
N ASN A 980 9.36 17.78 28.69
CA ASN A 980 10.67 17.20 28.90
C ASN A 980 11.60 18.19 29.62
N PRO A 981 11.93 17.97 30.91
CA PRO A 981 12.84 18.82 31.67
C PRO A 981 14.23 19.02 31.03
N LEU A 982 14.65 18.15 30.11
CA LEU A 982 15.91 18.34 29.38
C LEU A 982 15.93 19.62 28.55
N TYR A 983 14.78 20.08 28.05
CA TYR A 983 14.71 21.26 27.17
C TYR A 983 15.01 22.58 27.88
N THR A 984 14.89 22.60 29.21
CA THR A 984 15.13 23.78 30.04
C THR A 984 16.39 23.66 30.89
N SER A 985 17.17 22.59 30.71
CA SER A 985 18.40 22.33 31.47
C SER A 985 19.57 23.18 30.94
N ASP A 986 20.32 23.81 31.84
CA ASP A 986 21.46 24.70 31.52
C ASP A 986 22.61 24.01 30.76
N LYS A 987 22.68 22.67 30.81
CA LYS A 987 23.67 21.87 30.09
C LYS A 987 23.18 21.33 28.74
N THR A 988 21.98 21.73 28.32
CA THR A 988 21.36 21.29 27.07
C THR A 988 21.47 22.36 26.00
N THR A 989 21.92 21.97 24.82
CA THR A 989 21.86 22.80 23.62
C THR A 989 20.83 22.22 22.66
N LEU A 990 19.87 23.05 22.26
CA LEU A 990 18.79 22.65 21.36
C LEU A 990 19.13 23.00 19.91
N LEU A 991 19.08 22.00 19.04
CA LEU A 991 19.10 22.15 17.59
C LEU A 991 17.73 21.73 17.07
N LEU A 992 16.83 22.70 16.99
CA LEU A 992 15.45 22.43 16.57
C LEU A 992 15.33 22.40 15.04
N GLY A 993 14.47 21.51 14.54
CA GLY A 993 14.18 21.32 13.12
C GLY A 993 14.27 19.85 12.70
N ASP A 994 14.17 19.60 11.40
CA ASP A 994 14.28 18.25 10.85
C ASP A 994 15.60 17.58 11.31
N ALA A 995 15.52 16.31 11.71
CA ALA A 995 16.67 15.59 12.27
C ALA A 995 17.78 15.40 11.23
N ASN A 996 17.45 15.33 9.94
CA ASN A 996 18.44 15.26 8.85
C ASN A 996 19.24 16.56 8.76
N ASP A 997 18.55 17.71 8.79
CA ASP A 997 19.18 19.03 8.70
C ASP A 997 20.03 19.35 9.93
N THR A 998 19.49 19.10 11.13
CA THR A 998 20.15 19.41 12.40
C THR A 998 21.39 18.53 12.61
N VAL A 999 21.33 17.25 12.26
CA VAL A 999 22.51 16.36 12.27
C VAL A 999 23.50 16.74 11.17
N SER A 1000 23.05 17.13 9.98
CA SER A 1000 23.94 17.61 8.91
C SER A 1000 24.73 18.86 9.33
N ARG A 1001 24.12 19.77 10.10
CA ARG A 1001 24.82 20.92 10.69
C ARG A 1001 25.88 20.49 11.71
N LEU A 1002 25.58 19.50 12.56
CA LEU A 1002 26.58 18.93 13.47
C LEU A 1002 27.76 18.33 12.69
N VAL A 1003 27.49 17.55 11.65
CA VAL A 1003 28.52 16.99 10.76
C VAL A 1003 29.37 18.11 10.16
N GLY A 1004 28.75 19.20 9.69
CA GLY A 1004 29.43 20.39 9.20
C GLY A 1004 30.37 21.00 10.23
N LEU A 1005 29.90 21.22 11.46
CA LEU A 1005 30.70 21.80 12.55
C LEU A 1005 31.87 20.89 12.97
N VAL A 1006 31.68 19.56 12.92
CA VAL A 1006 32.77 18.59 13.15
C VAL A 1006 33.73 18.56 11.95
N ARG A 1007 33.32 18.89 10.73
CA ARG A 1007 34.23 18.93 9.57
C ARG A 1007 34.99 20.25 9.45
N GLU A 1008 34.37 21.38 9.76
CA GLU A 1008 34.96 22.73 9.64
C GLU A 1008 36.05 23.02 10.67
N ASN A 1009 35.98 22.39 11.85
CA ASN A 1009 36.98 22.56 12.90
C ASN A 1009 38.13 21.52 12.82
N SER A 1010 38.22 20.73 11.73
CA SER A 1010 39.09 19.54 11.59
C SER A 1010 40.41 19.86 10.91
#